data_AF-A0AAN9PW79-F1
#
_entry.id   AF-A0AAN9PW79-F1
#
_cell.length_a   1.000
_cell.length_b   1.000
_cell.length_c   1.000
_cell.angle_alpha   90.00
_cell.angle_beta   90.00
_cell.angle_gamma   90.00
#
_symmetry.space_group_name_H-M   'P 1'
#
loop_
_entity.id
_entity.type
_entity.pdbx_description
1 polymer ?
#
loop_
_entity_poly.entity_id
_entity_poly.type
_entity_poly.pdbx_seq_one_letter_code
_entity_poly.pdbx_strand_id
1 'polypeptide(L)'
;MITLFSPLLTLEIYPIWIFIHSCKFINFYWLVAAVPQMASTSSSTLKRSDSITDSMPEALRQSRFHMKKCFARFVARGKRLMKQHHIMEDVETTVEDKVERKKLLEGMLGYILSSTQEAAVVPPYVAFAVRPNPGFWEYVKVNADDLQVDGVEVAEYLKYKEMIFDEEWASDENALELDFGAIDFSTPRMALSSSIGNGLNFTTKILTSRLSESSHSNPLLDYLLNLNHQGENLMINETLSTMPKLQQALKIAEAYVSALHKDTPYQKFEDRFREWGFDKGWGNTAGRVKETMRMLSEVLEAPDPVKLEALFSRLPNMFNIVIFSIHGYFGQADVLGLPDTGGQVVYILDQVRAFEEELLQKIELQGLNVKPQILVVTRLIPDAKGTTCNHELEPIINTKHSHILRVPFFTENGILRQWVSRFDIYPYLERFAQDATSKVLEFMEEKPDLIIGNYTDGNLVSSLMASKLGVTQATIAHALEKTKYEDSDAKWKEFNEKYHFSSQFTADIISMNAADFIITSTYQEIAGSKNKPGQYETHTAFTMPGLHRVVSGINVFDPKFNIAAPGADQSVYFPFAKKEQRLTSFHPAIEELLYSKNDTEEHIGFLEDKKKPIIFSMARLDKVKNLSGLVEWYAKNNRLRSLVNLVVVGGFFDPSKSKDREETEEIKRMHFLMNEYNLKGQFRWIAAQTDRYRNGELYRFIADTKGAFVQPALYEAFGLTVIEAMNCGLPTFATNQGGPAEIIVDGVSGFHIDPYNGDESSNKIADFFEKCKTDSDHWNIMSKAGLQRINECYTWKIYANKVLNMGSIYGFWRMLNKEQKLAKERYIHMFYNLQFRNLAKKVPIPGEAPQDPTQMPKPVIQSLRTPEKAGPRKVPATSKAAARLPQLIAPPPPKTDDHRTSRDDKGVSQIMAVSDESGGVCFGLRWVVSMIVFAFIIHYFSENLDRLFTWGH
;
A
#
# COMPACT_ATOMS: atom_id res chain seq x y z
N MET A 1 -69.55 5.62 9.69
CA MET A 1 -69.86 4.77 10.87
C MET A 1 -68.54 4.58 11.59
N ILE A 2 -68.33 5.27 12.72
CA ILE A 2 -68.70 4.85 14.09
C ILE A 2 -67.56 3.98 14.69
N THR A 3 -66.58 4.60 15.36
CA THR A 3 -66.41 4.67 16.86
C THR A 3 -65.75 3.38 17.40
N LEU A 4 -64.69 3.36 18.23
CA LEU A 4 -64.56 3.93 19.59
C LEU A 4 -63.11 4.06 20.13
N PHE A 5 -62.89 5.14 20.90
CA PHE A 5 -61.95 5.36 22.03
C PHE A 5 -60.40 5.24 21.89
N SER A 6 -59.77 6.43 21.81
CA SER A 6 -58.62 6.88 22.66
C SER A 6 -59.14 7.25 24.08
N PRO A 7 -58.38 7.68 25.12
CA PRO A 7 -57.00 8.21 25.21
C PRO A 7 -56.13 7.44 26.25
N LEU A 8 -54.93 7.83 26.73
CA LEU A 8 -54.03 8.99 26.62
C LEU A 8 -52.68 8.55 25.94
N LEU A 9 -51.57 9.30 25.79
CA LEU A 9 -51.01 10.51 26.42
C LEU A 9 -50.33 11.43 25.38
N THR A 10 -50.34 12.74 25.65
CA THR A 10 -49.73 13.80 24.81
C THR A 10 -48.22 13.91 24.98
N LEU A 11 -47.49 14.12 23.89
CA LEU A 11 -46.32 15.02 23.84
C LEU A 11 -46.03 15.47 22.40
N GLU A 12 -45.44 16.65 22.26
CA GLU A 12 -45.50 17.49 21.06
C GLU A 12 -44.45 17.15 19.97
N ILE A 13 -44.64 17.78 18.80
CA ILE A 13 -44.01 17.45 17.52
C ILE A 13 -43.08 18.58 17.06
N TYR A 14 -41.92 18.19 16.49
CA TYR A 14 -40.85 18.97 15.82
C TYR A 14 -39.69 19.53 16.69
N PRO A 15 -38.45 19.64 16.14
CA PRO A 15 -38.11 19.44 14.73
C PRO A 15 -37.12 18.32 14.34
N ILE A 16 -37.58 17.50 13.40
CA ILE A 16 -36.72 16.78 12.44
C ILE A 16 -36.07 17.82 11.51
N TRP A 17 -34.97 18.43 11.95
CA TRP A 17 -34.10 19.28 11.10
C TRP A 17 -32.59 19.08 11.36
N ILE A 18 -32.21 18.07 12.16
CA ILE A 18 -30.81 17.71 12.47
C ILE A 18 -30.54 16.25 12.08
N PHE A 19 -30.87 15.87 10.83
CA PHE A 19 -30.54 14.55 10.29
C PHE A 19 -29.98 14.56 8.84
N ILE A 20 -29.98 15.72 8.17
CA ILE A 20 -29.49 15.87 6.78
C ILE A 20 -28.06 16.49 6.73
N HIS A 21 -27.41 16.70 7.88
CA HIS A 21 -26.01 17.18 7.96
C HIS A 21 -25.03 16.25 8.70
N SER A 22 -25.49 15.12 9.22
CA SER A 22 -24.64 14.19 10.02
C SER A 22 -24.46 12.79 9.40
N CYS A 23 -25.14 12.47 8.29
CA CYS A 23 -25.06 11.17 7.61
C CYS A 23 -24.14 11.19 6.37
N LYS A 24 -22.92 11.73 6.51
CA LYS A 24 -21.84 11.61 5.50
C LYS A 24 -20.74 10.64 5.95
N PHE A 25 -21.12 9.51 6.54
CA PHE A 25 -20.22 8.37 6.82
C PHE A 25 -21.00 7.06 6.75
N ILE A 26 -21.40 6.67 5.54
CA ILE A 26 -21.80 5.29 5.23
C ILE A 26 -21.01 4.86 4.00
N ASN A 27 -20.20 3.82 4.15
CA ASN A 27 -19.42 3.24 3.06
C ASN A 27 -20.35 2.74 1.94
N PHE A 28 -20.23 3.33 0.75
CA PHE A 28 -21.00 2.93 -0.44
C PHE A 28 -20.58 1.56 -1.02
N TYR A 29 -19.72 0.80 -0.32
CA TYR A 29 -19.40 -0.60 -0.61
C TYR A 29 -20.59 -1.56 -0.48
N TRP A 30 -21.69 -1.16 0.18
CA TRP A 30 -22.84 -2.03 0.43
C TRP A 30 -23.95 -1.99 -0.63
N LEU A 31 -23.93 -1.05 -1.58
CA LEU A 31 -25.07 -0.86 -2.51
C LEU A 31 -24.90 -1.48 -3.91
N VAL A 32 -23.73 -2.02 -4.25
CA VAL A 32 -23.48 -2.70 -5.55
C VAL A 32 -23.85 -4.20 -5.49
N ALA A 33 -24.14 -4.74 -4.30
CA ALA A 33 -24.46 -6.16 -4.10
C ALA A 33 -25.95 -6.51 -4.28
N ALA A 34 -26.81 -5.57 -4.71
CA ALA A 34 -28.27 -5.75 -4.75
C ALA A 34 -28.92 -5.18 -6.02
N VAL A 35 -28.69 -5.83 -7.17
CA VAL A 35 -29.52 -5.66 -8.38
C VAL A 35 -30.26 -6.97 -8.65
N PRO A 36 -31.61 -7.02 -8.58
CA PRO A 36 -32.35 -8.24 -8.90
C PRO A 36 -32.42 -8.44 -10.42
N GLN A 37 -31.75 -9.47 -10.95
CA GLN A 37 -31.99 -9.93 -12.31
C GLN A 37 -33.32 -10.72 -12.39
N MET A 38 -34.35 -10.10 -12.96
CA MET A 38 -35.55 -10.79 -13.41
C MET A 38 -35.54 -10.94 -14.94
N ALA A 39 -35.17 -12.13 -15.43
CA ALA A 39 -35.66 -12.71 -16.69
C ALA A 39 -35.29 -14.21 -16.73
N SER A 40 -36.18 -15.06 -17.24
CA SER A 40 -36.15 -16.51 -17.05
C SER A 40 -35.51 -17.29 -18.21
N THR A 41 -34.79 -18.36 -17.87
CA THR A 41 -35.10 -19.74 -18.32
C THR A 41 -34.31 -20.74 -17.46
N SER A 42 -34.81 -21.96 -17.33
CA SER A 42 -34.34 -22.92 -16.31
C SER A 42 -33.03 -23.63 -16.68
N SER A 43 -31.90 -23.10 -16.19
CA SER A 43 -30.67 -23.88 -15.97
C SER A 43 -30.43 -24.07 -14.47
N SER A 44 -29.96 -25.24 -14.05
CA SER A 44 -29.71 -25.55 -12.64
C SER A 44 -28.68 -24.61 -12.01
N THR A 45 -29.13 -23.65 -11.22
CA THR A 45 -28.27 -22.75 -10.44
C THR A 45 -27.42 -23.55 -9.45
N LEU A 46 -26.11 -23.43 -9.60
CA LEU A 46 -25.11 -24.03 -8.72
C LEU A 46 -25.37 -23.68 -7.24
N LYS A 47 -25.39 -24.70 -6.38
CA LYS A 47 -25.36 -24.50 -4.94
C LYS A 47 -23.96 -24.09 -4.52
N ARG A 48 -23.88 -23.02 -3.72
CA ARG A 48 -22.65 -22.33 -3.30
C ARG A 48 -21.91 -23.06 -2.16
N SER A 49 -22.15 -24.35 -1.97
CA SER A 49 -21.84 -25.14 -0.78
C SER A 49 -20.93 -26.35 -1.01
N ASP A 50 -20.71 -26.74 -2.26
CA ASP A 50 -20.18 -28.06 -2.59
C ASP A 50 -18.68 -27.92 -2.95
N SER A 51 -17.79 -28.69 -2.31
CA SER A 51 -16.35 -28.62 -2.55
C SER A 51 -16.01 -29.01 -4.01
N ILE A 52 -14.89 -28.55 -4.52
CA ILE A 52 -14.31 -29.04 -5.78
C ILE A 52 -14.11 -30.56 -5.70
N THR A 53 -13.73 -31.11 -4.54
CA THR A 53 -13.59 -32.55 -4.31
C THR A 53 -14.91 -33.30 -4.50
N ASP A 54 -16.03 -32.74 -4.02
CA ASP A 54 -17.36 -33.37 -4.12
C ASP A 54 -17.98 -33.22 -5.51
N SER A 55 -17.71 -32.10 -6.17
CA SER A 55 -18.37 -31.69 -7.43
C SER A 55 -17.62 -32.12 -8.69
N MET A 56 -16.29 -32.20 -8.67
CA MET A 56 -15.48 -32.64 -9.80
C MET A 56 -15.77 -34.08 -10.28
N PRO A 57 -16.01 -35.09 -9.41
CA PRO A 57 -16.37 -36.44 -9.85
C PRO A 57 -17.60 -36.49 -10.76
N GLU A 58 -18.65 -35.75 -10.40
CA GLU A 58 -19.90 -35.69 -11.18
C GLU A 58 -19.71 -34.84 -12.45
N ALA A 59 -18.97 -33.74 -12.37
CA ALA A 59 -18.62 -32.92 -13.54
C ALA A 59 -17.81 -33.71 -14.59
N LEU A 60 -16.85 -34.54 -14.15
CA LEU A 60 -16.10 -35.46 -15.01
C LEU A 60 -16.98 -36.60 -15.55
N ARG A 61 -17.93 -37.11 -14.77
CA ARG A 61 -18.88 -38.16 -15.20
C ARG A 61 -19.76 -37.68 -16.36
N GLN A 62 -20.26 -36.45 -16.31
CA GLN A 62 -21.11 -35.86 -17.36
C GLN A 62 -20.38 -35.71 -18.71
N SER A 63 -19.05 -35.60 -18.71
CA SER A 63 -18.20 -35.46 -19.91
C SER A 63 -17.18 -36.60 -20.07
N ARG A 64 -17.47 -37.78 -19.52
CA ARG A 64 -16.48 -38.88 -19.30
C ARG A 64 -15.68 -39.28 -20.54
N PHE A 65 -16.30 -39.31 -21.72
CA PHE A 65 -15.62 -39.65 -22.98
C PHE A 65 -14.54 -38.63 -23.35
N HIS A 66 -14.90 -37.35 -23.42
CA HIS A 66 -13.95 -36.28 -23.72
C HIS A 66 -12.89 -36.15 -22.63
N MET A 67 -13.26 -36.32 -21.36
CA MET A 67 -12.32 -36.21 -20.26
C MET A 67 -11.30 -37.34 -20.22
N LYS A 68 -11.67 -38.59 -20.54
CA LYS A 68 -10.65 -39.64 -20.73
C LYS A 68 -9.66 -39.29 -21.86
N LYS A 69 -10.13 -38.77 -23.00
CA LYS A 69 -9.24 -38.32 -24.10
C LYS A 69 -8.36 -37.14 -23.66
N CYS A 70 -8.89 -36.21 -22.86
CA CYS A 70 -8.16 -35.02 -22.36
C CYS A 70 -7.09 -35.40 -21.33
N PHE A 71 -7.44 -36.21 -20.33
CA PHE A 71 -6.52 -36.65 -19.30
C PHE A 71 -5.42 -37.57 -19.86
N ALA A 72 -5.76 -38.44 -20.83
CA ALA A 72 -4.76 -39.20 -21.57
C ALA A 72 -3.74 -38.28 -22.28
N ARG A 73 -4.19 -37.17 -22.89
CA ARG A 73 -3.28 -36.15 -23.46
C ARG A 73 -2.48 -35.40 -22.39
N PHE A 74 -3.05 -35.13 -21.22
CA PHE A 74 -2.33 -34.49 -20.12
C PHE A 74 -1.10 -35.31 -19.72
N VAL A 75 -1.28 -36.61 -19.47
CA VAL A 75 -0.21 -37.53 -19.03
C VAL A 75 0.73 -37.99 -20.15
N ALA A 76 0.29 -37.99 -21.43
CA ALA A 76 1.07 -38.47 -22.57
C ALA A 76 2.41 -37.73 -22.80
N ARG A 77 2.56 -36.51 -22.28
CA ARG A 77 3.83 -35.75 -22.37
C ARG A 77 4.73 -35.89 -21.14
N GLY A 78 4.44 -36.84 -20.24
CA GLY A 78 5.24 -37.14 -19.05
C GLY A 78 5.04 -36.12 -17.92
N LYS A 79 6.00 -36.09 -16.97
CA LYS A 79 5.99 -35.18 -15.83
C LYS A 79 6.12 -33.73 -16.29
N ARG A 80 5.18 -32.86 -15.92
CA ARG A 80 5.19 -31.43 -16.28
C ARG A 80 4.25 -30.58 -15.42
N LEU A 81 4.57 -29.31 -15.28
CA LEU A 81 3.65 -28.32 -14.71
C LEU A 81 2.85 -27.68 -15.85
N MET A 82 1.53 -27.77 -15.78
CA MET A 82 0.60 -27.11 -16.70
C MET A 82 0.03 -25.85 -16.05
N LYS A 83 -0.02 -24.75 -16.81
CA LYS A 83 -0.71 -23.51 -16.43
C LYS A 83 -2.12 -23.52 -17.02
N GLN A 84 -3.00 -22.67 -16.52
CA GLN A 84 -4.39 -22.56 -16.99
C GLN A 84 -4.52 -22.58 -18.54
N HIS A 85 -3.71 -21.79 -19.27
CA HIS A 85 -3.79 -21.75 -20.74
C HIS A 85 -3.45 -23.10 -21.40
N HIS A 86 -2.44 -23.83 -20.90
CA HIS A 86 -2.12 -25.19 -21.39
C HIS A 86 -3.27 -26.18 -21.14
N ILE A 87 -3.97 -26.05 -20.01
CA ILE A 87 -5.13 -26.90 -19.67
C ILE A 87 -6.27 -26.61 -20.65
N MET A 88 -6.58 -25.33 -20.86
CA MET A 88 -7.64 -24.88 -21.78
C MET A 88 -7.32 -25.28 -23.24
N GLU A 89 -6.08 -25.12 -23.71
CA GLU A 89 -5.65 -25.52 -25.05
C GLU A 89 -5.82 -27.04 -25.30
N ASP A 90 -5.39 -27.90 -24.37
CA ASP A 90 -5.55 -29.35 -24.49
C ASP A 90 -7.05 -29.76 -24.43
N VAL A 91 -7.91 -29.02 -23.70
CA VAL A 91 -9.38 -29.20 -23.70
C VAL A 91 -9.99 -28.77 -25.05
N GLU A 92 -9.63 -27.59 -25.56
CA GLU A 92 -10.11 -27.08 -26.84
C GLU A 92 -9.70 -27.96 -28.03
N THR A 93 -8.51 -28.57 -27.95
CA THR A 93 -8.01 -29.55 -28.93
C THR A 93 -8.70 -30.91 -28.80
N THR A 94 -9.22 -31.25 -27.62
CA THR A 94 -9.87 -32.54 -27.36
C THR A 94 -11.33 -32.55 -27.79
N VAL A 95 -12.04 -31.43 -27.58
CA VAL A 95 -13.46 -31.24 -27.88
C VAL A 95 -13.60 -30.40 -29.16
N GLU A 96 -13.49 -31.09 -30.30
CA GLU A 96 -13.48 -30.47 -31.63
C GLU A 96 -14.86 -29.86 -32.00
N ASP A 97 -15.95 -30.42 -31.49
CA ASP A 97 -17.30 -29.85 -31.67
C ASP A 97 -17.49 -28.57 -30.83
N LYS A 98 -17.84 -27.47 -31.50
CA LYS A 98 -17.98 -26.15 -30.88
C LYS A 98 -19.17 -26.06 -29.90
N VAL A 99 -20.23 -26.84 -30.11
CA VAL A 99 -21.45 -26.81 -29.29
C VAL A 99 -21.24 -27.64 -28.01
N GLU A 100 -20.67 -28.84 -28.14
CA GLU A 100 -20.28 -29.66 -26.99
C GLU A 100 -19.23 -28.96 -26.13
N ARG A 101 -18.22 -28.36 -26.76
CA ARG A 101 -17.18 -27.57 -26.08
C ARG A 101 -17.78 -26.39 -25.33
N LYS A 102 -18.68 -25.63 -25.96
CA LYS A 102 -19.37 -24.51 -25.31
C LYS A 102 -20.16 -24.99 -24.09
N LYS A 103 -20.95 -26.07 -24.24
CA LYS A 103 -21.74 -26.66 -23.15
C LYS A 103 -20.87 -27.18 -21.99
N LEU A 104 -19.68 -27.71 -22.28
CA LEU A 104 -18.73 -28.15 -21.26
C LEU A 104 -18.13 -26.95 -20.50
N LEU A 105 -17.74 -25.89 -21.21
CA LEU A 105 -17.16 -24.68 -20.64
C LEU A 105 -18.17 -23.82 -19.87
N GLU A 106 -19.46 -23.88 -20.21
CA GLU A 106 -20.55 -23.25 -19.47
C GLU A 106 -21.00 -24.08 -18.23
N GLY A 107 -20.55 -25.33 -18.11
CA GLY A 107 -20.88 -26.23 -17.00
C GLY A 107 -19.91 -26.17 -15.82
N MET A 108 -20.18 -26.98 -14.78
CA MET A 108 -19.35 -27.03 -13.57
C MET A 108 -17.89 -27.41 -13.87
N LEU A 109 -17.65 -28.28 -14.86
CA LEU A 109 -16.30 -28.64 -15.28
C LEU A 109 -15.54 -27.44 -15.87
N GLY A 110 -16.21 -26.64 -16.71
CA GLY A 110 -15.67 -25.38 -17.22
C GLY A 110 -15.35 -24.39 -16.10
N TYR A 111 -16.21 -24.29 -15.08
CA TYR A 111 -15.95 -23.48 -13.89
C TYR A 111 -14.71 -23.95 -13.10
N ILE A 112 -14.58 -25.26 -12.86
CA ILE A 112 -13.40 -25.83 -12.18
C ILE A 112 -12.13 -25.51 -12.98
N LEU A 113 -12.10 -25.82 -14.27
CA LEU A 113 -10.93 -25.63 -15.13
C LEU A 113 -10.54 -24.15 -15.32
N SER A 114 -11.52 -23.24 -15.41
CA SER A 114 -11.27 -21.78 -15.45
C SER A 114 -10.95 -21.16 -14.08
N SER A 115 -11.14 -21.90 -12.99
CA SER A 115 -10.68 -21.53 -11.64
C SER A 115 -9.34 -22.16 -11.28
N THR A 116 -8.90 -23.21 -12.00
CA THR A 116 -7.57 -23.81 -11.88
C THR A 116 -6.49 -22.82 -12.29
N GLN A 117 -5.50 -22.64 -11.42
CA GLN A 117 -4.34 -21.78 -11.69
C GLN A 117 -3.21 -22.58 -12.37
N GLU A 118 -2.90 -23.75 -11.83
CA GLU A 118 -1.94 -24.70 -12.37
C GLU A 118 -2.29 -26.15 -12.00
N ALA A 119 -1.72 -27.10 -12.75
CA ALA A 119 -1.83 -28.52 -12.49
C ALA A 119 -0.47 -29.21 -12.64
N ALA A 120 -0.06 -29.97 -11.62
CA ALA A 120 1.12 -30.83 -11.63
C ALA A 120 0.75 -32.20 -12.22
N VAL A 121 1.31 -32.52 -13.39
CA VAL A 121 1.14 -33.82 -14.04
C VAL A 121 2.25 -34.76 -13.60
N VAL A 122 1.89 -35.86 -12.95
CA VAL A 122 2.80 -36.96 -12.57
C VAL A 122 2.07 -38.28 -12.85
N PRO A 123 2.26 -38.88 -14.03
CA PRO A 123 1.45 -40.01 -14.48
C PRO A 123 1.41 -41.19 -13.48
N PRO A 124 0.24 -41.81 -13.22
CA PRO A 124 -1.05 -41.62 -13.91
C PRO A 124 -1.88 -40.42 -13.40
N TYR A 125 -1.37 -39.64 -12.43
CA TYR A 125 -2.13 -38.58 -11.77
C TYR A 125 -1.93 -37.19 -12.40
N VAL A 126 -2.96 -36.36 -12.26
CA VAL A 126 -2.90 -34.91 -12.46
C VAL A 126 -3.45 -34.24 -11.21
N ALA A 127 -2.60 -33.49 -10.49
CA ALA A 127 -2.96 -32.75 -9.30
C ALA A 127 -3.23 -31.28 -9.66
N PHE A 128 -4.41 -30.76 -9.32
CA PHE A 128 -4.87 -29.41 -9.65
C PHE A 128 -4.83 -28.51 -8.43
N ALA A 129 -4.31 -27.28 -8.60
CA ALA A 129 -4.51 -26.19 -7.66
C ALA A 129 -5.65 -25.30 -8.16
N VAL A 130 -6.82 -25.46 -7.54
CA VAL A 130 -8.05 -24.76 -7.92
C VAL A 130 -8.26 -23.59 -6.97
N ARG A 131 -8.56 -22.41 -7.51
CA ARG A 131 -8.78 -21.18 -6.75
C ARG A 131 -10.17 -20.60 -7.06
N PRO A 132 -11.25 -21.08 -6.41
CA PRO A 132 -12.61 -20.67 -6.72
C PRO A 132 -12.89 -19.19 -6.43
N ASN A 133 -12.23 -18.63 -5.39
CA ASN A 133 -12.39 -17.24 -4.95
C ASN A 133 -11.06 -16.70 -4.39
N PRO A 134 -10.84 -15.38 -4.33
CA PRO A 134 -9.65 -14.80 -3.71
C PRO A 134 -9.45 -15.25 -2.26
N GLY A 135 -8.26 -15.78 -1.98
CA GLY A 135 -7.87 -16.36 -0.69
C GLY A 135 -8.31 -17.82 -0.46
N PHE A 136 -9.13 -18.40 -1.33
CA PHE A 136 -9.62 -19.77 -1.20
C PHE A 136 -8.99 -20.69 -2.24
N TRP A 137 -8.32 -21.74 -1.74
CA TRP A 137 -7.63 -22.74 -2.55
C TRP A 137 -8.11 -24.14 -2.16
N GLU A 138 -8.38 -24.96 -3.17
CA GLU A 138 -8.70 -26.38 -3.02
C GLU A 138 -7.75 -27.17 -3.93
N TYR A 139 -7.22 -28.28 -3.41
CA TYR A 139 -6.28 -29.12 -4.12
C TYR A 139 -6.89 -30.52 -4.30
N VAL A 140 -6.88 -31.02 -5.53
CA VAL A 140 -7.46 -32.32 -5.88
C VAL A 140 -6.53 -33.05 -6.84
N LYS A 141 -6.37 -34.37 -6.69
CA LYS A 141 -5.71 -35.23 -7.67
C LYS A 141 -6.73 -36.05 -8.43
N VAL A 142 -6.48 -36.26 -9.72
CA VAL A 142 -7.33 -37.08 -10.59
C VAL A 142 -6.48 -38.15 -11.25
N ASN A 143 -6.91 -39.40 -11.19
CA ASN A 143 -6.30 -40.49 -11.94
C ASN A 143 -6.77 -40.44 -13.40
N ALA A 144 -5.83 -40.37 -14.36
CA ALA A 144 -6.14 -40.23 -15.78
C ALA A 144 -6.84 -41.48 -16.39
N ASP A 145 -6.62 -42.67 -15.81
CA ASP A 145 -7.09 -43.94 -16.37
C ASP A 145 -8.57 -44.19 -16.11
N ASP A 146 -9.08 -43.88 -14.91
CA ASP A 146 -10.46 -44.15 -14.48
C ASP A 146 -11.29 -42.89 -14.16
N LEU A 147 -10.65 -41.73 -14.01
CA LEU A 147 -11.18 -40.45 -13.55
C LEU A 147 -11.68 -40.46 -12.09
N GLN A 148 -11.09 -41.27 -11.21
CA GLN A 148 -11.22 -41.08 -9.77
C GLN A 148 -10.62 -39.73 -9.37
N VAL A 149 -11.30 -38.99 -8.49
CA VAL A 149 -10.84 -37.74 -7.89
C VAL A 149 -10.69 -37.94 -6.40
N ASP A 150 -9.55 -37.54 -5.84
CA ASP A 150 -9.33 -37.47 -4.40
C ASP A 150 -8.95 -36.03 -4.02
N GLY A 151 -9.49 -35.52 -2.91
CA GLY A 151 -8.99 -34.29 -2.29
C GLY A 151 -7.60 -34.53 -1.69
N VAL A 152 -6.71 -33.55 -1.78
CA VAL A 152 -5.34 -33.64 -1.25
C VAL A 152 -4.98 -32.44 -0.40
N GLU A 153 -4.12 -32.65 0.58
CA GLU A 153 -3.58 -31.56 1.41
C GLU A 153 -2.56 -30.72 0.64
N VAL A 154 -2.33 -29.50 1.09
CA VAL A 154 -1.37 -28.55 0.49
C VAL A 154 0.02 -29.17 0.34
N ALA A 155 0.49 -29.88 1.37
CA ALA A 155 1.78 -30.56 1.38
C ALA A 155 1.86 -31.66 0.30
N GLU A 156 0.78 -32.41 0.07
CA GLU A 156 0.74 -33.46 -0.96
C GLU A 156 0.76 -32.83 -2.36
N TYR A 157 -0.03 -31.77 -2.62
CA TYR A 157 0.03 -31.05 -3.88
C TYR A 157 1.44 -30.51 -4.18
N LEU A 158 2.11 -29.95 -3.17
CA LEU A 158 3.48 -29.45 -3.34
C LEU A 158 4.48 -30.58 -3.61
N LYS A 159 4.31 -31.78 -3.06
CA LYS A 159 5.10 -32.96 -3.43
C LYS A 159 4.87 -33.38 -4.89
N TYR A 160 3.64 -33.35 -5.39
CA TYR A 160 3.37 -33.55 -6.84
C TYR A 160 4.07 -32.50 -7.71
N LYS A 161 4.11 -31.24 -7.25
CA LYS A 161 4.85 -30.16 -7.94
C LYS A 161 6.36 -30.40 -7.91
N GLU A 162 6.91 -30.85 -6.79
CA GLU A 162 8.33 -31.18 -6.61
C GLU A 162 8.77 -32.37 -7.48
N MET A 163 7.97 -33.43 -7.59
CA MET A 163 8.28 -34.63 -8.40
C MET A 163 8.61 -34.34 -9.88
N ILE A 164 8.24 -33.16 -10.39
CA ILE A 164 8.53 -32.67 -11.75
C ILE A 164 9.97 -32.11 -11.86
N PHE A 165 10.53 -31.57 -10.76
CA PHE A 165 11.80 -30.85 -10.74
C PHE A 165 12.90 -31.54 -9.90
N ASP A 166 12.51 -32.25 -8.83
CA ASP A 166 13.39 -32.89 -7.85
C ASP A 166 12.63 -34.05 -7.15
N GLU A 167 12.74 -35.24 -7.72
CA GLU A 167 12.01 -36.43 -7.25
C GLU A 167 12.57 -36.99 -5.92
N GLU A 168 13.88 -36.86 -5.69
CA GLU A 168 14.50 -37.22 -4.42
C GLU A 168 13.92 -36.37 -3.29
N TRP A 169 13.91 -35.03 -3.45
CA TRP A 169 13.32 -34.12 -2.47
C TRP A 169 11.82 -34.36 -2.22
N ALA A 170 11.05 -34.64 -3.26
CA ALA A 170 9.62 -34.93 -3.11
C ALA A 170 9.35 -36.19 -2.26
N SER A 171 10.30 -37.13 -2.25
CA SER A 171 10.23 -38.39 -1.50
C SER A 171 10.89 -38.34 -0.11
N ASP A 172 11.62 -37.27 0.24
CA ASP A 172 12.31 -37.16 1.52
C ASP A 172 11.33 -36.85 2.67
N GLU A 173 11.20 -37.77 3.61
CA GLU A 173 10.41 -37.62 4.84
C GLU A 173 10.98 -36.55 5.79
N ASN A 174 12.24 -36.15 5.61
CA ASN A 174 12.94 -35.12 6.39
C ASN A 174 12.91 -33.73 5.72
N ALA A 175 12.27 -33.60 4.55
CA ALA A 175 12.14 -32.33 3.84
C ALA A 175 11.48 -31.26 4.73
N LEU A 176 12.17 -30.13 4.94
CA LEU A 176 11.72 -29.05 5.82
C LEU A 176 10.40 -28.43 5.33
N GLU A 177 9.33 -28.57 6.11
CA GLU A 177 8.05 -27.87 5.90
C GLU A 177 7.93 -26.63 6.80
N LEU A 178 7.48 -25.52 6.21
CA LEU A 178 7.20 -24.26 6.89
C LEU A 178 5.69 -24.04 7.03
N ASP A 179 5.21 -24.07 8.26
CA ASP A 179 3.80 -23.85 8.62
C ASP A 179 3.69 -22.73 9.68
N PHE A 180 3.44 -21.51 9.22
CA PHE A 180 3.11 -20.38 10.09
C PHE A 180 1.65 -20.40 10.58
N GLY A 181 0.79 -21.22 10.00
CA GLY A 181 -0.61 -21.40 10.39
C GLY A 181 -0.76 -22.22 11.66
N ALA A 182 0.02 -23.29 11.81
CA ALA A 182 0.05 -24.16 12.99
C ALA A 182 0.53 -23.46 14.28
N ILE A 183 1.21 -22.33 14.17
CA ILE A 183 1.74 -21.53 15.30
C ILE A 183 0.98 -20.20 15.53
N ASP A 184 -0.09 -19.96 14.78
CA ASP A 184 -0.93 -18.75 14.86
C ASP A 184 -2.17 -18.98 15.74
N PHE A 185 -1.93 -19.24 17.02
CA PHE A 185 -2.96 -19.74 17.97
C PHE A 185 -4.04 -18.73 18.39
N SER A 186 -3.85 -17.44 18.11
CA SER A 186 -4.58 -16.35 18.79
C SER A 186 -5.12 -15.25 17.89
N THR A 187 -4.74 -15.24 16.61
CA THR A 187 -5.15 -14.21 15.67
C THR A 187 -6.52 -14.57 15.07
N PRO A 188 -7.63 -13.91 15.47
CA PRO A 188 -8.89 -14.08 14.77
C PRO A 188 -8.74 -13.64 13.31
N ARG A 189 -9.37 -14.38 12.39
CA ARG A 189 -9.22 -14.19 10.95
C ARG A 189 -10.50 -13.68 10.32
N MET A 190 -10.36 -12.95 9.22
CA MET A 190 -11.49 -12.63 8.35
C MET A 190 -11.90 -13.87 7.56
N ALA A 191 -13.16 -13.92 7.08
CA ALA A 191 -13.69 -15.09 6.37
C ALA A 191 -14.34 -14.74 5.00
N LEU A 192 -14.32 -13.46 4.61
CA LEU A 192 -14.92 -12.96 3.38
C LEU A 192 -13.83 -12.34 2.51
N SER A 193 -13.75 -12.74 1.24
CA SER A 193 -12.77 -12.18 0.29
C SER A 193 -12.88 -10.65 0.18
N SER A 194 -14.09 -10.09 0.32
CA SER A 194 -14.34 -8.64 0.33
C SER A 194 -13.80 -7.89 1.56
N SER A 195 -13.36 -8.59 2.60
CA SER A 195 -12.75 -8.00 3.80
C SER A 195 -11.22 -7.97 3.77
N ILE A 196 -10.59 -8.66 2.83
CA ILE A 196 -9.12 -8.69 2.68
C ILE A 196 -8.60 -7.26 2.50
N GLY A 197 -7.53 -6.91 3.21
CA GLY A 197 -6.96 -5.57 3.19
C GLY A 197 -7.68 -4.52 4.06
N ASN A 198 -8.70 -4.92 4.83
CA ASN A 198 -9.39 -4.07 5.82
C ASN A 198 -9.06 -4.47 7.27
N GLY A 199 -7.79 -4.84 7.51
CA GLY A 199 -7.31 -5.37 8.78
C GLY A 199 -7.58 -4.45 9.97
N LEU A 200 -7.30 -3.15 9.84
CA LEU A 200 -7.47 -2.17 10.92
C LEU A 200 -8.90 -2.14 11.48
N ASN A 201 -9.92 -2.17 10.61
CA ASN A 201 -11.31 -2.15 11.03
C ASN A 201 -11.69 -3.43 11.80
N PHE A 202 -11.14 -4.58 11.38
CA PHE A 202 -11.35 -5.86 12.04
C PHE A 202 -10.63 -5.93 13.40
N THR A 203 -9.35 -5.57 13.45
CA THR A 203 -8.56 -5.45 14.69
C THR A 203 -9.24 -4.53 15.70
N THR A 204 -9.74 -3.38 15.26
CA THR A 204 -10.41 -2.41 16.14
C THR A 204 -11.71 -2.99 16.72
N LYS A 205 -12.50 -3.74 15.95
CA LYS A 205 -13.68 -4.47 16.48
C LYS A 205 -13.33 -5.48 17.57
N ILE A 206 -12.22 -6.20 17.43
CA ILE A 206 -11.78 -7.19 18.43
C ILE A 206 -11.27 -6.48 19.69
N LEU A 207 -10.51 -5.39 19.54
CA LEU A 207 -10.08 -4.54 20.65
C LEU A 207 -11.29 -4.04 21.45
N THR A 208 -12.33 -3.54 20.76
CA THR A 208 -13.58 -3.10 21.37
C THR A 208 -14.28 -4.21 22.18
N SER A 209 -14.35 -5.45 21.67
CA SER A 209 -14.92 -6.60 22.42
C SER A 209 -14.11 -6.88 23.69
N ARG A 210 -12.78 -7.01 23.56
CA ARG A 210 -11.89 -7.31 24.70
C ARG A 210 -11.92 -6.23 25.79
N LEU A 211 -12.03 -4.95 25.41
CA LEU A 211 -12.19 -3.84 26.36
C LEU A 211 -13.53 -3.85 27.11
N SER A 212 -14.57 -4.46 26.53
CA SER A 212 -15.88 -4.62 27.17
C SER A 212 -15.94 -5.80 28.14
N GLU A 213 -15.07 -6.79 27.97
CA GLU A 213 -15.02 -8.02 28.78
C GLU A 213 -14.10 -7.92 30.02
N SER A 214 -13.19 -6.95 30.06
CA SER A 214 -12.13 -6.90 31.07
C SER A 214 -12.60 -6.39 32.44
N SER A 215 -12.80 -7.29 33.40
CA SER A 215 -13.35 -7.01 34.75
C SER A 215 -12.32 -6.66 35.85
N HIS A 216 -11.02 -6.89 35.63
CA HIS A 216 -9.99 -6.83 36.69
C HIS A 216 -8.79 -5.90 36.41
N SER A 217 -8.40 -5.72 35.15
CA SER A 217 -7.50 -4.66 34.69
C SER A 217 -8.10 -4.05 33.43
N ASN A 218 -7.90 -2.75 33.20
CA ASN A 218 -8.34 -2.11 31.96
C ASN A 218 -7.10 -1.77 31.13
N PRO A 219 -6.84 -2.50 30.02
CA PRO A 219 -5.59 -2.31 29.28
C PRO A 219 -5.45 -0.93 28.63
N LEU A 220 -6.54 -0.19 28.42
CA LEU A 220 -6.49 1.19 27.94
C LEU A 220 -6.00 2.15 29.04
N LEU A 221 -6.34 1.90 30.31
CA LEU A 221 -5.77 2.64 31.44
C LEU A 221 -4.26 2.40 31.53
N ASP A 222 -3.84 1.14 31.49
CA ASP A 222 -2.43 0.76 31.56
C ASP A 222 -1.66 1.36 30.38
N TYR A 223 -2.24 1.39 29.18
CA TYR A 223 -1.66 2.05 28.02
C TYR A 223 -1.48 3.56 28.24
N LEU A 224 -2.53 4.25 28.71
CA LEU A 224 -2.49 5.71 28.93
C LEU A 224 -1.50 6.13 30.04
N LEU A 225 -1.34 5.33 31.10
CA LEU A 225 -0.34 5.56 32.17
C LEU A 225 1.10 5.39 31.67
N ASN A 226 1.32 4.55 30.66
CA ASN A 226 2.65 4.28 30.09
C ASN A 226 3.00 5.19 28.90
N LEU A 227 2.17 6.18 28.55
CA LEU A 227 2.52 7.16 27.53
C LEU A 227 3.55 8.15 28.08
N ASN A 228 4.74 8.11 27.51
CA ASN A 228 5.88 8.96 27.86
C ASN A 228 6.64 9.34 26.57
N HIS A 229 7.30 10.49 26.57
CA HIS A 229 8.25 10.87 25.53
C HIS A 229 9.40 11.65 26.13
N GLN A 230 10.65 11.25 25.87
CA GLN A 230 11.86 11.87 26.43
C GLN A 230 11.85 12.05 27.96
N GLY A 231 11.14 11.19 28.69
CA GLY A 231 10.99 11.27 30.14
C GLY A 231 9.82 12.14 30.63
N GLU A 232 9.16 12.92 29.77
CA GLU A 232 7.90 13.60 30.14
C GLU A 232 6.72 12.61 30.03
N ASN A 233 5.93 12.49 31.10
CA ASN A 233 4.67 11.74 31.07
C ASN A 233 3.61 12.49 30.26
N LEU A 234 2.76 11.74 29.57
CA LEU A 234 1.69 12.24 28.72
C LEU A 234 0.33 11.69 29.17
N MET A 235 -0.73 12.43 28.88
CA MET A 235 -2.12 12.10 29.22
C MET A 235 -2.43 12.04 30.73
N ILE A 236 -1.99 10.98 31.43
CA ILE A 236 -2.32 10.73 32.84
C ILE A 236 -1.11 10.20 33.63
N ASN A 237 -1.10 10.46 34.94
CA ASN A 237 -0.11 9.89 35.85
C ASN A 237 -0.71 8.99 36.94
N GLU A 238 0.17 8.40 37.75
CA GLU A 238 -0.10 7.42 38.81
C GLU A 238 -1.18 7.84 39.83
N THR A 239 -1.50 9.13 39.94
CA THR A 239 -2.64 9.55 40.78
C THR A 239 -3.96 8.96 40.27
N LEU A 240 -4.11 8.79 38.95
CA LEU A 240 -5.27 8.22 38.24
C LEU A 240 -5.15 6.72 37.92
N SER A 241 -4.27 6.01 38.62
CA SER A 241 -3.99 4.56 38.53
C SER A 241 -5.16 3.56 38.62
N THR A 242 -6.43 4.00 38.74
CA THR A 242 -7.59 3.10 38.74
C THR A 242 -8.78 3.69 37.98
N MET A 243 -9.61 2.82 37.37
CA MET A 243 -10.74 3.24 36.55
C MET A 243 -11.75 4.18 37.25
N PRO A 244 -12.16 3.94 38.51
CA PRO A 244 -13.06 4.87 39.21
C PRO A 244 -12.45 6.26 39.39
N LYS A 245 -11.14 6.36 39.67
CA LYS A 245 -10.44 7.64 39.79
C LYS A 245 -10.42 8.38 38.45
N LEU A 246 -10.02 7.71 37.37
CA LEU A 246 -9.97 8.31 36.04
C LEU A 246 -11.36 8.80 35.59
N GLN A 247 -12.41 7.97 35.74
CA GLN A 247 -13.77 8.35 35.38
C GLN A 247 -14.31 9.52 36.21
N GLN A 248 -13.96 9.62 37.50
CA GLN A 248 -14.34 10.75 38.34
C GLN A 248 -13.57 12.02 37.95
N ALA A 249 -12.26 11.92 37.73
CA ALA A 249 -11.41 13.03 37.33
C ALA A 249 -11.81 13.59 35.95
N LEU A 250 -12.12 12.74 34.97
CA LEU A 250 -12.59 13.14 33.64
C LEU A 250 -13.88 13.97 33.73
N LYS A 251 -14.86 13.56 34.55
CA LYS A 251 -16.11 14.32 34.74
C LYS A 251 -15.87 15.71 35.34
N ILE A 252 -14.95 15.82 36.29
CA ILE A 252 -14.57 17.11 36.91
C ILE A 252 -13.84 17.99 35.90
N ALA A 253 -12.87 17.43 35.17
CA ALA A 253 -12.07 18.15 34.19
C ALA A 253 -12.92 18.62 32.99
N GLU A 254 -13.79 17.77 32.43
CA GLU A 254 -14.69 18.12 31.33
C GLU A 254 -15.66 19.24 31.73
N ALA A 255 -16.25 19.16 32.93
CA ALA A 255 -17.12 20.23 33.45
C ALA A 255 -16.37 21.55 33.61
N TYR A 256 -15.11 21.51 34.08
CA TYR A 256 -14.27 22.70 34.22
C TYR A 256 -13.91 23.32 32.87
N VAL A 257 -13.39 22.55 31.89
CA VAL A 257 -13.05 23.12 30.57
C VAL A 257 -14.30 23.55 29.78
N SER A 258 -15.46 22.97 30.07
CA SER A 258 -16.75 23.40 29.49
C SER A 258 -17.18 24.80 29.95
N ALA A 259 -16.66 25.30 31.08
CA ALA A 259 -16.91 26.66 31.56
C ALA A 259 -15.91 27.69 30.98
N LEU A 260 -14.86 27.24 30.28
CA LEU A 260 -13.88 28.10 29.63
C LEU A 260 -14.31 28.45 28.20
N HIS A 261 -13.79 29.54 27.65
CA HIS A 261 -13.92 29.81 26.22
C HIS A 261 -13.20 28.73 25.42
N LYS A 262 -13.79 28.23 24.32
CA LYS A 262 -13.25 27.11 23.53
C LYS A 262 -11.78 27.31 23.11
N ASP A 263 -11.39 28.54 22.79
CA ASP A 263 -10.06 28.90 22.30
C ASP A 263 -9.07 29.26 23.44
N THR A 264 -9.43 28.97 24.70
CA THR A 264 -8.53 29.18 25.87
C THR A 264 -7.33 28.23 25.76
N PRO A 265 -6.07 28.72 25.72
CA PRO A 265 -4.89 27.86 25.61
C PRO A 265 -4.69 26.96 26.84
N TYR A 266 -4.20 25.74 26.63
CA TYR A 266 -3.95 24.74 27.68
C TYR A 266 -3.11 25.28 28.85
N GLN A 267 -2.09 26.08 28.55
CA GLN A 267 -1.17 26.66 29.55
C GLN A 267 -1.89 27.54 30.59
N LYS A 268 -3.12 28.03 30.32
CA LYS A 268 -3.90 28.80 31.30
C LYS A 268 -4.58 27.94 32.37
N PHE A 269 -4.60 26.62 32.21
CA PHE A 269 -5.21 25.69 33.16
C PHE A 269 -4.40 24.41 33.41
N GLU A 270 -3.18 24.32 32.87
CA GLU A 270 -2.26 23.19 33.00
C GLU A 270 -2.00 22.80 34.47
N ASP A 271 -1.66 23.75 35.35
CA ASP A 271 -1.32 23.41 36.74
C ASP A 271 -2.49 22.74 37.48
N ARG A 272 -3.72 23.22 37.24
CA ARG A 272 -4.96 22.63 37.81
C ARG A 272 -5.26 21.25 37.23
N PHE A 273 -4.90 21.01 35.98
CA PHE A 273 -4.98 19.67 35.37
C PHE A 273 -3.97 18.72 35.99
N ARG A 274 -2.74 19.19 36.22
CA ARG A 274 -1.66 18.41 36.86
C ARG A 274 -2.02 18.03 38.29
N GLU A 275 -2.65 18.93 39.06
CA GLU A 275 -3.23 18.64 40.39
C GLU A 275 -4.28 17.52 40.38
N TRP A 276 -5.00 17.35 39.26
CA TRP A 276 -6.00 16.30 39.07
C TRP A 276 -5.45 15.03 38.39
N GLY A 277 -4.14 14.98 38.11
CA GLY A 277 -3.48 13.82 37.51
C GLY A 277 -3.47 13.80 35.98
N PHE A 278 -3.82 14.91 35.32
CA PHE A 278 -3.78 15.06 33.88
C PHE A 278 -2.52 15.81 33.44
N ASP A 279 -1.64 15.10 32.74
CA ASP A 279 -0.45 15.68 32.10
C ASP A 279 -0.78 16.19 30.68
N LYS A 280 0.22 16.63 29.92
CA LYS A 280 0.04 17.24 28.59
C LYS A 280 -0.44 16.21 27.55
N GLY A 281 -0.94 16.71 26.40
CA GLY A 281 -1.29 15.89 25.24
C GLY A 281 -2.78 15.80 24.90
N TRP A 282 -3.67 16.25 25.80
CA TRP A 282 -5.11 16.26 25.56
C TRP A 282 -5.57 17.24 24.47
N GLY A 283 -4.83 18.33 24.27
CA GLY A 283 -5.23 19.41 23.37
C GLY A 283 -4.52 20.73 23.63
N ASN A 284 -4.34 21.52 22.58
CA ASN A 284 -3.80 22.89 22.69
C ASN A 284 -4.78 23.92 23.29
N THR A 285 -6.08 23.67 23.22
CA THR A 285 -7.14 24.57 23.69
C THR A 285 -8.18 23.85 24.54
N ALA A 286 -8.92 24.58 25.38
CA ALA A 286 -9.99 24.03 26.22
C ALA A 286 -11.06 23.26 25.41
N GLY A 287 -11.43 23.76 24.23
CA GLY A 287 -12.34 23.06 23.33
C GLY A 287 -11.76 21.73 22.83
N ARG A 288 -10.47 21.70 22.50
CA ARG A 288 -9.77 20.50 22.06
C ARG A 288 -9.59 19.46 23.17
N VAL A 289 -9.20 19.92 24.37
CA VAL A 289 -9.12 19.08 25.57
C VAL A 289 -10.47 18.44 25.88
N LYS A 290 -11.55 19.22 25.81
CA LYS A 290 -12.92 18.74 25.98
C LYS A 290 -13.28 17.63 24.98
N GLU A 291 -12.97 17.83 23.70
CA GLU A 291 -13.18 16.80 22.67
C GLU A 291 -12.49 15.47 23.04
N THR A 292 -11.19 15.53 23.36
CA THR A 292 -10.38 14.33 23.66
C THR A 292 -10.83 13.64 24.95
N MET A 293 -11.10 14.40 26.02
CA MET A 293 -11.63 13.86 27.28
C MET A 293 -12.98 13.19 27.09
N ARG A 294 -13.88 13.83 26.34
CA ARG A 294 -15.19 13.25 26.02
C ARG A 294 -15.07 11.98 25.17
N MET A 295 -14.17 11.94 24.18
CA MET A 295 -13.91 10.70 23.41
C MET A 295 -13.46 9.56 24.32
N LEU A 296 -12.56 9.82 25.27
CA LEU A 296 -12.13 8.82 26.23
C LEU A 296 -13.28 8.38 27.15
N SER A 297 -14.06 9.32 27.70
CA SER A 297 -15.24 8.99 28.51
C SER A 297 -16.25 8.13 27.74
N GLU A 298 -16.55 8.47 26.49
CA GLU A 298 -17.46 7.68 25.65
C GLU A 298 -16.91 6.28 25.33
N VAL A 299 -15.59 6.13 25.11
CA VAL A 299 -14.94 4.82 24.92
C VAL A 299 -14.91 3.99 26.20
N LEU A 300 -14.74 4.61 27.38
CA LEU A 300 -14.75 3.93 28.67
C LEU A 300 -16.16 3.54 29.14
N GLU A 301 -17.21 4.22 28.67
CA GLU A 301 -18.61 3.93 28.98
C GLU A 301 -19.22 2.90 28.01
N ALA A 302 -18.97 3.08 26.71
CA ALA A 302 -19.47 2.21 25.66
C ALA A 302 -18.45 2.11 24.52
N PRO A 303 -17.50 1.16 24.59
CA PRO A 303 -16.53 0.91 23.53
C PRO A 303 -17.24 0.69 22.18
N ASP A 304 -16.83 1.45 21.17
CA ASP A 304 -17.26 1.31 19.77
C ASP A 304 -16.02 1.41 18.86
N PRO A 305 -15.95 0.68 17.72
CA PRO A 305 -14.75 0.68 16.89
C PRO A 305 -14.42 2.04 16.28
N VAL A 306 -15.43 2.82 15.85
CA VAL A 306 -15.23 4.15 15.26
C VAL A 306 -14.77 5.13 16.34
N LYS A 307 -15.33 5.05 17.55
CA LYS A 307 -14.89 5.88 18.69
C LYS A 307 -13.48 5.53 19.15
N LEU A 308 -13.12 4.25 19.19
CA LEU A 308 -11.79 3.78 19.56
C LEU A 308 -10.76 4.24 18.51
N GLU A 309 -11.06 4.08 17.21
CA GLU A 309 -10.21 4.58 16.13
C GLU A 309 -10.04 6.11 16.19
N ALA A 310 -11.13 6.84 16.43
CA ALA A 310 -11.09 8.29 16.61
C ALA A 310 -10.25 8.71 17.83
N LEU A 311 -10.36 8.01 18.97
CA LEU A 311 -9.54 8.26 20.15
C LEU A 311 -8.05 8.03 19.85
N PHE A 312 -7.68 6.88 19.26
CA PHE A 312 -6.28 6.60 18.93
C PHE A 312 -5.69 7.60 17.93
N SER A 313 -6.50 8.15 17.02
CA SER A 313 -6.07 9.24 16.12
C SER A 313 -5.69 10.55 16.84
N ARG A 314 -6.11 10.72 18.10
CA ARG A 314 -5.83 11.88 18.97
C ARG A 314 -4.65 11.66 19.92
N LEU A 315 -4.29 10.41 20.24
CA LEU A 315 -3.30 10.14 21.29
C LEU A 315 -1.86 10.53 20.88
N PRO A 316 -1.06 11.10 21.79
CA PRO A 316 0.32 11.49 21.54
C PRO A 316 1.26 10.29 21.71
N ASN A 317 1.31 9.41 20.70
CA ASN A 317 2.01 8.12 20.75
C ASN A 317 2.89 7.83 19.51
N MET A 318 3.25 8.88 18.77
CA MET A 318 3.97 8.78 17.50
C MET A 318 4.74 10.08 17.24
N PHE A 319 6.07 10.02 17.33
CA PHE A 319 6.97 11.16 17.15
C PHE A 319 8.19 10.77 16.32
N ASN A 320 8.76 9.59 16.58
CA ASN A 320 10.01 9.09 16.00
C ASN A 320 9.74 7.92 15.04
N ILE A 321 9.96 8.12 13.75
CA ILE A 321 9.69 7.12 12.69
C ILE A 321 10.97 6.77 11.95
N VAL A 322 11.23 5.47 11.77
CA VAL A 322 12.36 4.96 10.98
C VAL A 322 11.83 4.21 9.77
N ILE A 323 12.36 4.53 8.58
CA ILE A 323 11.92 3.96 7.30
C ILE A 323 13.14 3.35 6.61
N PHE A 324 13.12 2.05 6.34
CA PHE A 324 14.21 1.34 5.66
C PHE A 324 14.00 1.25 4.15
N SER A 325 15.02 1.61 3.38
CA SER A 325 15.09 1.41 1.92
C SER A 325 16.56 1.31 1.49
N ILE A 326 17.13 0.11 1.49
CA ILE A 326 18.58 -0.07 1.58
C ILE A 326 19.26 -0.10 0.21
N HIS A 327 18.70 -0.85 -0.74
CA HIS A 327 19.21 -0.94 -2.11
C HIS A 327 19.03 0.35 -2.94
N GLY A 328 19.67 0.36 -4.12
CA GLY A 328 19.58 1.46 -5.08
C GLY A 328 20.40 2.69 -4.68
N TYR A 329 20.20 3.77 -5.43
CA TYR A 329 20.81 5.08 -5.19
C TYR A 329 19.74 5.98 -4.54
N PHE A 330 19.54 5.85 -3.23
CA PHE A 330 18.56 6.68 -2.55
C PHE A 330 19.09 8.12 -2.40
N GLY A 331 18.41 9.09 -3.02
CA GLY A 331 18.76 10.52 -3.05
C GLY A 331 17.63 11.35 -3.65
N GLN A 332 17.76 12.68 -3.63
CA GLN A 332 16.68 13.60 -3.99
C GLN A 332 16.80 14.24 -5.38
N ALA A 333 17.98 14.16 -6.00
CA ALA A 333 18.28 14.63 -7.35
C ALA A 333 19.22 13.65 -8.03
N ASP A 334 19.22 13.61 -9.37
CA ASP A 334 20.17 12.88 -10.22
C ASP A 334 20.28 11.35 -10.01
N VAL A 335 19.32 10.74 -9.30
CA VAL A 335 19.29 9.30 -9.02
C VAL A 335 18.22 8.49 -9.78
N LEU A 336 17.13 9.12 -10.23
CA LEU A 336 16.03 8.39 -10.87
C LEU A 336 16.46 7.81 -12.22
N GLY A 337 16.25 6.50 -12.40
CA GLY A 337 16.71 5.78 -13.59
C GLY A 337 18.09 5.12 -13.44
N LEU A 338 18.81 5.35 -12.34
CA LEU A 338 19.96 4.53 -11.97
C LEU A 338 19.52 3.10 -11.59
N PRO A 339 20.43 2.10 -11.63
CA PRO A 339 20.13 0.73 -11.23
C PRO A 339 19.42 0.64 -9.86
N ASP A 340 18.39 -0.20 -9.80
CA ASP A 340 17.51 -0.39 -8.65
C ASP A 340 16.88 0.90 -8.08
N THR A 341 16.79 1.98 -8.86
CA THR A 341 16.36 3.30 -8.40
C THR A 341 15.18 3.84 -9.20
N GLY A 342 13.99 3.85 -8.59
CA GLY A 342 12.75 4.22 -9.26
C GLY A 342 11.63 4.62 -8.30
N GLY A 343 10.40 4.15 -8.57
CA GLY A 343 9.18 4.58 -7.88
C GLY A 343 9.21 4.47 -6.35
N GLN A 344 9.95 3.52 -5.78
CA GLN A 344 10.14 3.39 -4.33
C GLN A 344 10.79 4.64 -3.70
N VAL A 345 11.75 5.28 -4.37
CA VAL A 345 12.38 6.51 -3.85
C VAL A 345 11.39 7.67 -3.85
N VAL A 346 10.62 7.82 -4.94
CA VAL A 346 9.57 8.85 -5.06
C VAL A 346 8.50 8.65 -3.99
N TYR A 347 8.01 7.41 -3.84
CA TYR A 347 7.03 7.01 -2.85
C TYR A 347 7.49 7.40 -1.43
N ILE A 348 8.71 7.05 -1.04
CA ILE A 348 9.22 7.30 0.32
C ILE A 348 9.45 8.80 0.55
N LEU A 349 9.97 9.55 -0.42
CA LEU A 349 10.16 10.99 -0.26
C LEU A 349 8.83 11.74 -0.10
N ASP A 350 7.78 11.37 -0.84
CA ASP A 350 6.45 11.97 -0.69
C ASP A 350 5.74 11.49 0.59
N GLN A 351 5.88 10.21 0.95
CA GLN A 351 5.40 9.64 2.22
C GLN A 351 5.96 10.41 3.43
N VAL A 352 7.27 10.67 3.45
CA VAL A 352 7.94 11.35 4.56
C VAL A 352 7.46 12.80 4.73
N ARG A 353 7.30 13.54 3.62
CA ARG A 353 6.75 14.90 3.65
C ARG A 353 5.34 14.91 4.27
N ALA A 354 4.49 13.98 3.85
CA ALA A 354 3.12 13.89 4.34
C ALA A 354 3.03 13.40 5.80
N PHE A 355 3.91 12.48 6.22
CA PHE A 355 4.05 12.11 7.62
C PHE A 355 4.48 13.29 8.48
N GLU A 356 5.49 14.07 8.07
CA GLU A 356 5.94 15.22 8.87
C GLU A 356 4.87 16.30 8.97
N GLU A 357 4.16 16.62 7.88
CA GLU A 357 3.04 17.58 7.90
C GLU A 357 1.93 17.14 8.88
N GLU A 358 1.50 15.87 8.80
CA GLU A 358 0.44 15.32 9.65
C GLU A 358 0.91 15.17 11.11
N LEU A 359 2.17 14.81 11.37
CA LEU A 359 2.75 14.76 12.72
C LEU A 359 2.84 16.14 13.35
N LEU A 360 3.39 17.14 12.65
CA LEU A 360 3.43 18.52 13.12
C LEU A 360 2.02 19.03 13.46
N GLN A 361 1.04 18.78 12.59
CA GLN A 361 -0.36 19.14 12.84
C GLN A 361 -0.94 18.41 14.07
N LYS A 362 -0.66 17.12 14.26
CA LYS A 362 -1.13 16.35 15.43
C LYS A 362 -0.52 16.86 16.74
N ILE A 363 0.81 17.04 16.76
CA ILE A 363 1.58 17.51 17.93
C ILE A 363 1.10 18.91 18.36
N GLU A 364 0.94 19.83 17.40
CA GLU A 364 0.39 21.16 17.67
C GLU A 364 -1.03 21.06 18.24
N LEU A 365 -1.92 20.26 17.65
CA LEU A 365 -3.28 20.07 18.14
C LEU A 365 -3.37 19.38 19.50
N GLN A 366 -2.36 18.59 19.88
CA GLN A 366 -2.24 17.96 21.21
C GLN A 366 -1.72 18.92 22.29
N GLY A 367 -1.26 20.12 21.92
CA GLY A 367 -0.69 21.09 22.85
C GLY A 367 0.76 20.77 23.25
N LEU A 368 1.47 20.03 22.40
CA LEU A 368 2.86 19.62 22.62
C LEU A 368 3.83 20.45 21.77
N ASN A 369 5.06 20.62 22.26
CA ASN A 369 6.15 21.31 21.56
C ASN A 369 7.26 20.33 21.09
N VAL A 370 6.91 19.05 20.95
CA VAL A 370 7.81 17.99 20.47
C VAL A 370 8.19 18.24 19.01
N LYS A 371 9.42 17.94 18.63
CA LYS A 371 9.84 17.92 17.23
C LYS A 371 9.80 16.48 16.74
N PRO A 372 8.90 16.10 15.82
CA PRO A 372 8.90 14.74 15.28
C PRO A 372 10.21 14.50 14.54
N GLN A 373 10.71 13.26 14.54
CA GLN A 373 11.89 12.88 13.76
C GLN A 373 11.54 11.74 12.79
N ILE A 374 11.91 11.90 11.53
CA ILE A 374 11.77 10.84 10.53
C ILE A 374 13.13 10.55 9.89
N LEU A 375 13.60 9.31 10.02
CA LEU A 375 14.84 8.85 9.43
C LEU A 375 14.58 7.85 8.30
N VAL A 376 14.95 8.21 7.08
CA VAL A 376 15.03 7.26 5.96
C VAL A 376 16.42 6.63 5.97
N VAL A 377 16.50 5.38 6.42
CA VAL A 377 17.76 4.63 6.56
C VAL A 377 18.04 3.84 5.29
N THR A 378 19.18 4.13 4.68
CA THR A 378 19.62 3.58 3.38
C THR A 378 21.13 3.32 3.38
N ARG A 379 21.67 2.82 2.27
CA ARG A 379 23.10 2.53 2.14
C ARG A 379 23.92 3.79 1.81
N LEU A 380 25.07 3.94 2.46
CA LEU A 380 26.13 4.86 2.03
C LEU A 380 26.96 4.22 0.90
N ILE A 381 27.08 4.92 -0.23
CA ILE A 381 27.84 4.47 -1.41
C ILE A 381 28.97 5.48 -1.70
N PRO A 382 30.17 5.28 -1.12
CA PRO A 382 31.32 6.19 -1.27
C PRO A 382 31.72 6.56 -2.71
N ASP A 383 31.54 5.65 -3.67
CA ASP A 383 31.94 5.86 -5.07
C ASP A 383 30.81 6.41 -5.96
N ALA A 384 29.65 6.77 -5.39
CA ALA A 384 28.52 7.35 -6.12
C ALA A 384 28.80 8.81 -6.52
N LYS A 385 29.46 9.00 -7.67
CA LYS A 385 29.74 10.32 -8.25
C LYS A 385 28.49 10.95 -8.87
N GLY A 386 28.32 12.26 -8.70
CA GLY A 386 27.20 13.03 -9.26
C GLY A 386 25.88 12.92 -8.48
N THR A 387 25.89 12.28 -7.30
CA THR A 387 24.72 12.14 -6.43
C THR A 387 25.12 12.42 -4.98
N THR A 388 24.15 12.55 -4.06
CA THR A 388 24.40 12.69 -2.61
C THR A 388 24.52 11.35 -1.87
N CYS A 389 24.54 10.21 -2.56
CA CYS A 389 24.54 8.87 -1.93
C CYS A 389 25.83 8.55 -1.13
N ASN A 390 26.87 9.36 -1.25
CA ASN A 390 28.10 9.32 -0.46
C ASN A 390 28.05 10.19 0.82
N HIS A 391 26.99 10.98 1.04
CA HIS A 391 26.80 11.81 2.24
C HIS A 391 26.03 11.03 3.32
N GLU A 392 26.60 10.96 4.53
CA GLU A 392 26.02 10.21 5.65
C GLU A 392 24.64 10.73 6.09
N LEU A 393 24.45 12.04 6.13
CA LEU A 393 23.19 12.67 6.54
C LEU A 393 22.77 13.71 5.50
N GLU A 394 21.50 13.70 5.11
CA GLU A 394 20.93 14.65 4.14
C GLU A 394 19.50 15.06 4.58
N PRO A 395 19.24 16.36 4.82
CA PRO A 395 17.87 16.84 5.08
C PRO A 395 16.94 16.64 3.89
N ILE A 396 15.70 16.24 4.13
CA ILE A 396 14.71 16.01 3.06
C ILE A 396 14.09 17.35 2.62
N ILE A 397 14.05 17.59 1.31
CA ILE A 397 13.50 18.80 0.71
C ILE A 397 12.01 18.91 1.04
N ASN A 398 11.60 20.12 1.45
CA ASN A 398 10.27 20.47 1.95
C ASN A 398 9.90 19.80 3.30
N THR A 399 10.89 19.49 4.12
CA THR A 399 10.71 19.06 5.52
C THR A 399 11.59 19.89 6.48
N LYS A 400 11.36 19.80 7.79
CA LYS A 400 12.06 20.53 8.85
C LYS A 400 12.89 19.62 9.77
N HIS A 401 12.48 18.37 9.91
CA HIS A 401 13.02 17.42 10.90
C HIS A 401 13.29 16.02 10.31
N SER A 402 12.98 15.82 9.03
CA SER A 402 13.14 14.55 8.32
C SER A 402 14.46 14.48 7.56
N HIS A 403 15.18 13.36 7.70
CA HIS A 403 16.53 13.18 7.15
C HIS A 403 16.70 11.81 6.50
N ILE A 404 17.58 11.73 5.51
CA ILE A 404 18.13 10.48 4.99
C ILE A 404 19.42 10.18 5.77
N LEU A 405 19.48 9.00 6.41
CA LEU A 405 20.65 8.49 7.12
C LEU A 405 21.26 7.33 6.33
N ARG A 406 22.54 7.47 5.96
CA ARG A 406 23.25 6.50 5.12
C ARG A 406 24.29 5.74 5.92
N VAL A 407 24.13 4.42 5.99
CA VAL A 407 25.05 3.52 6.72
C VAL A 407 25.86 2.71 5.71
N PRO A 408 27.20 2.64 5.82
CA PRO A 408 28.02 1.85 4.90
C PRO A 408 27.81 0.35 5.08
N PHE A 409 28.00 -0.40 3.99
CA PHE A 409 28.27 -1.84 4.09
C PHE A 409 29.74 -2.08 4.38
N PHE A 410 30.02 -3.22 5.02
CA PHE A 410 31.36 -3.67 5.35
C PHE A 410 31.61 -5.09 4.85
N THR A 411 32.87 -5.33 4.49
CA THR A 411 33.51 -6.60 4.14
C THR A 411 34.63 -6.89 5.16
N GLU A 412 35.34 -8.01 5.03
CA GLU A 412 36.58 -8.23 5.79
C GLU A 412 37.64 -7.15 5.46
N ASN A 413 37.61 -6.61 4.25
CA ASN A 413 38.48 -5.54 3.75
C ASN A 413 38.04 -4.11 4.13
N GLY A 414 37.00 -3.95 4.96
CA GLY A 414 36.48 -2.65 5.38
C GLY A 414 35.25 -2.19 4.58
N ILE A 415 35.07 -0.88 4.40
CA ILE A 415 33.86 -0.30 3.77
C ILE A 415 33.74 -0.72 2.29
N LEU A 416 32.61 -1.31 1.92
CA LEU A 416 32.29 -1.64 0.53
C LEU A 416 31.85 -0.38 -0.22
N ARG A 417 32.69 0.09 -1.14
CA ARG A 417 32.59 1.44 -1.73
C ARG A 417 31.65 1.55 -2.92
N GLN A 418 31.62 0.50 -3.75
CA GLN A 418 30.86 0.41 -4.99
C GLN A 418 29.40 0.03 -4.75
N TRP A 419 28.51 0.40 -5.66
CA TRP A 419 27.12 -0.06 -5.67
C TRP A 419 27.03 -1.59 -5.76
N VAL A 420 25.94 -2.14 -5.22
CA VAL A 420 25.61 -3.58 -5.20
C VAL A 420 24.14 -3.72 -5.58
N SER A 421 23.83 -4.70 -6.43
CA SER A 421 22.47 -5.07 -6.83
C SER A 421 21.61 -5.44 -5.64
N ARG A 422 20.31 -5.12 -5.69
CA ARG A 422 19.33 -5.57 -4.69
C ARG A 422 19.25 -7.10 -4.54
N PHE A 423 19.69 -7.85 -5.54
CA PHE A 423 19.78 -9.31 -5.50
C PHE A 423 21.04 -9.83 -4.77
N ASP A 424 22.11 -9.03 -4.71
CA ASP A 424 23.42 -9.45 -4.18
C ASP A 424 23.63 -8.93 -2.74
N ILE A 425 22.57 -8.35 -2.14
CA ILE A 425 22.66 -7.49 -0.95
C ILE A 425 22.67 -8.27 0.37
N TYR A 426 22.23 -9.53 0.35
CA TYR A 426 21.92 -10.32 1.54
C TYR A 426 23.08 -10.53 2.53
N PRO A 427 24.36 -10.71 2.13
CA PRO A 427 25.48 -10.87 3.09
C PRO A 427 25.63 -9.70 4.06
N TYR A 428 25.31 -8.48 3.62
CA TYR A 428 25.60 -7.25 4.37
C TYR A 428 24.49 -6.87 5.35
N LEU A 429 23.27 -7.37 5.15
CA LEU A 429 22.06 -6.89 5.84
C LEU A 429 22.09 -7.07 7.35
N GLU A 430 22.66 -8.17 7.86
CA GLU A 430 22.72 -8.40 9.31
C GLU A 430 23.61 -7.37 10.02
N ARG A 431 24.80 -7.12 9.49
CA ARG A 431 25.72 -6.13 10.05
C ARG A 431 25.18 -4.72 9.86
N PHE A 432 24.63 -4.42 8.68
CA PHE A 432 23.93 -3.16 8.44
C PHE A 432 22.81 -2.91 9.45
N ALA A 433 22.00 -3.92 9.79
CA ALA A 433 20.96 -3.78 10.81
C ALA A 433 21.53 -3.42 12.20
N GLN A 434 22.68 -4.00 12.57
CA GLN A 434 23.37 -3.69 13.83
C GLN A 434 23.91 -2.25 13.83
N ASP A 435 24.66 -1.88 12.79
CA ASP A 435 25.29 -0.57 12.64
C ASP A 435 24.22 0.55 12.53
N ALA A 436 23.15 0.30 11.76
CA ALA A 436 22.00 1.20 11.66
C ALA A 436 21.22 1.33 12.97
N THR A 437 21.07 0.26 13.76
CA THR A 437 20.44 0.36 15.10
C THR A 437 21.20 1.34 15.99
N SER A 438 22.53 1.25 16.00
CA SER A 438 23.37 2.11 16.82
C SER A 438 23.22 3.58 16.39
N LYS A 439 23.32 3.88 15.09
CA LYS A 439 23.20 5.25 14.58
C LYS A 439 21.79 5.84 14.71
N VAL A 440 20.74 5.03 14.58
CA VAL A 440 19.35 5.48 14.81
C VAL A 440 19.14 5.90 16.26
N LEU A 441 19.61 5.09 17.23
CA LEU A 441 19.51 5.43 18.65
C LEU A 441 20.39 6.63 19.04
N GLU A 442 21.55 6.78 18.41
CA GLU A 442 22.43 7.94 18.58
C GLU A 442 21.77 9.23 18.08
N PHE A 443 21.09 9.19 16.93
CA PHE A 443 20.44 10.37 16.34
C PHE A 443 19.11 10.74 17.03
N MET A 444 18.28 9.73 17.36
CA MET A 444 16.95 9.96 17.92
C MET A 444 16.96 10.20 19.43
N GLU A 445 18.05 9.88 20.13
CA GLU A 445 18.22 9.90 21.60
C GLU A 445 17.27 8.95 22.38
N GLU A 446 16.23 8.45 21.73
CA GLU A 446 15.25 7.48 22.22
C GLU A 446 15.01 6.37 21.17
N LYS A 447 14.15 5.40 21.48
CA LYS A 447 13.67 4.42 20.50
C LYS A 447 12.70 5.08 19.50
N PRO A 448 12.61 4.57 18.26
CA PRO A 448 11.49 4.90 17.38
C PRO A 448 10.16 4.34 17.91
N ASP A 449 9.06 5.01 17.58
CA ASP A 449 7.68 4.56 17.88
C ASP A 449 7.17 3.58 16.80
N LEU A 450 7.62 3.79 15.55
CA LEU A 450 7.27 3.00 14.39
C LEU A 450 8.49 2.76 13.49
N ILE A 451 8.67 1.52 13.04
CA ILE A 451 9.65 1.15 12.02
C ILE A 451 8.89 0.63 10.79
N ILE A 452 9.22 1.15 9.61
CA ILE A 452 8.62 0.77 8.32
C ILE A 452 9.70 0.16 7.43
N GLY A 453 9.53 -1.10 7.04
CA GLY A 453 10.32 -1.73 5.98
C GLY A 453 9.77 -1.40 4.59
N ASN A 454 10.67 -1.29 3.61
CA ASN A 454 10.31 -1.21 2.18
C ASN A 454 11.14 -2.23 1.39
N TYR A 455 10.47 -3.03 0.56
CA TYR A 455 11.05 -4.14 -0.23
C TYR A 455 11.77 -5.20 0.63
N THR A 456 12.19 -6.33 0.05
CA THR A 456 12.69 -7.49 0.80
C THR A 456 13.83 -7.16 1.77
N ASP A 457 14.79 -6.33 1.36
CA ASP A 457 15.96 -5.95 2.16
C ASP A 457 15.61 -5.02 3.33
N GLY A 458 14.83 -3.97 3.07
CA GLY A 458 14.33 -3.06 4.11
C GLY A 458 13.32 -3.72 5.05
N ASN A 459 12.49 -4.64 4.53
CA ASN A 459 11.59 -5.47 5.32
C ASN A 459 12.35 -6.42 6.25
N LEU A 460 13.46 -7.02 5.82
CA LEU A 460 14.27 -7.88 6.67
C LEU A 460 14.98 -7.09 7.77
N VAL A 461 15.64 -5.98 7.42
CA VAL A 461 16.38 -5.16 8.39
C VAL A 461 15.45 -4.49 9.40
N SER A 462 14.27 -4.02 8.96
CA SER A 462 13.25 -3.52 9.90
C SER A 462 12.76 -4.62 10.86
N SER A 463 12.63 -5.88 10.42
CA SER A 463 12.26 -6.99 11.31
C SER A 463 13.33 -7.25 12.37
N LEU A 464 14.61 -7.21 11.99
CA LEU A 464 15.73 -7.37 12.93
C LEU A 464 15.77 -6.22 13.95
N MET A 465 15.59 -4.98 13.51
CA MET A 465 15.57 -3.82 14.41
C MET A 465 14.34 -3.82 15.32
N ALA A 466 13.14 -4.03 14.78
CA ALA A 466 11.89 -4.04 15.53
C ALA A 466 11.91 -5.11 16.63
N SER A 467 12.38 -6.32 16.29
CA SER A 467 12.56 -7.40 17.27
C SER A 467 13.61 -7.07 18.34
N LYS A 468 14.72 -6.42 17.98
CA LYS A 468 15.78 -6.01 18.93
C LYS A 468 15.34 -4.88 19.87
N LEU A 469 14.59 -3.90 19.38
CA LEU A 469 14.19 -2.72 20.15
C LEU A 469 12.85 -2.89 20.88
N GLY A 470 11.99 -3.81 20.41
CA GLY A 470 10.61 -3.96 20.88
C GLY A 470 9.71 -2.87 20.32
N VAL A 471 9.85 -2.50 19.05
CA VAL A 471 9.12 -1.38 18.38
C VAL A 471 8.12 -1.90 17.35
N THR A 472 7.01 -1.18 17.14
CA THR A 472 5.94 -1.57 16.21
C THR A 472 6.48 -1.63 14.77
N GLN A 473 6.23 -2.72 14.04
CA GLN A 473 6.73 -2.91 12.68
C GLN A 473 5.62 -2.85 11.62
N ALA A 474 5.79 -1.97 10.63
CA ALA A 474 5.09 -2.05 9.36
C ALA A 474 6.03 -2.57 8.25
N THR A 475 5.46 -3.21 7.22
CA THR A 475 6.18 -3.54 5.97
C THR A 475 5.39 -3.12 4.74
N ILE A 476 6.11 -2.68 3.70
CA ILE A 476 5.60 -2.41 2.36
C ILE A 476 6.44 -3.25 1.39
N ALA A 477 5.82 -4.10 0.58
CA ALA A 477 6.59 -4.92 -0.38
C ALA A 477 7.08 -4.08 -1.57
N HIS A 478 6.26 -3.16 -2.10
CA HIS A 478 6.39 -2.51 -3.42
C HIS A 478 6.31 -3.49 -4.61
N ALA A 479 6.99 -4.63 -4.52
CA ALA A 479 6.82 -5.78 -5.41
C ALA A 479 7.34 -7.06 -4.73
N LEU A 480 6.73 -8.21 -5.05
CA LEU A 480 7.24 -9.52 -4.67
C LEU A 480 7.75 -10.27 -5.91
N GLU A 481 9.06 -10.45 -6.02
CA GLU A 481 9.71 -10.92 -7.26
C GLU A 481 9.26 -12.33 -7.69
N LYS A 482 8.84 -13.19 -6.74
CA LYS A 482 8.26 -14.51 -7.03
C LYS A 482 7.08 -14.48 -8.03
N THR A 483 6.39 -13.35 -8.14
CA THR A 483 5.25 -13.15 -9.07
C THR A 483 5.65 -12.60 -10.44
N LYS A 484 6.86 -12.04 -10.55
CA LYS A 484 7.41 -11.47 -11.79
C LYS A 484 8.26 -12.47 -12.58
N TYR A 485 8.85 -13.44 -11.90
CA TYR A 485 9.62 -14.52 -12.50
C TYR A 485 8.82 -15.82 -12.37
N GLU A 486 8.19 -16.26 -13.47
CA GLU A 486 7.34 -17.45 -13.49
C GLU A 486 8.12 -18.71 -13.08
N ASP A 487 7.51 -19.54 -12.22
CA ASP A 487 8.10 -20.75 -11.62
C ASP A 487 9.43 -20.53 -10.87
N SER A 488 9.79 -19.29 -10.52
CA SER A 488 11.06 -18.97 -9.84
C SER A 488 11.21 -19.61 -8.46
N ASP A 489 10.13 -20.08 -7.86
CA ASP A 489 10.14 -20.90 -6.65
C ASP A 489 10.51 -22.36 -6.95
N ALA A 490 9.79 -23.03 -7.85
CA ALA A 490 10.05 -24.42 -8.21
C ALA A 490 11.40 -24.61 -8.94
N LYS A 491 11.77 -23.65 -9.81
CA LYS A 491 13.02 -23.63 -10.58
C LYS A 491 14.12 -22.80 -9.92
N TRP A 492 13.99 -22.48 -8.62
CA TRP A 492 14.87 -21.50 -7.96
C TRP A 492 16.36 -21.74 -8.17
N LYS A 493 16.80 -23.01 -8.24
CA LYS A 493 18.20 -23.40 -8.49
C LYS A 493 18.74 -22.78 -9.79
N GLU A 494 17.95 -22.72 -10.86
CA GLU A 494 18.31 -22.11 -12.16
C GLU A 494 18.49 -20.58 -12.04
N PHE A 495 17.69 -19.94 -11.20
CA PHE A 495 17.74 -18.48 -10.98
C PHE A 495 18.74 -18.07 -9.90
N ASN A 496 19.17 -18.99 -9.04
CA ASN A 496 19.89 -18.66 -7.80
C ASN A 496 21.31 -18.15 -8.02
N GLU A 497 21.95 -18.46 -9.15
CA GLU A 497 23.28 -17.92 -9.49
C GLU A 497 23.23 -16.39 -9.77
N LYS A 498 22.12 -15.90 -10.33
CA LYS A 498 21.98 -14.51 -10.80
C LYS A 498 21.12 -13.62 -9.90
N TYR A 499 20.07 -14.19 -9.27
CA TYR A 499 19.07 -13.41 -8.53
C TYR A 499 18.99 -13.79 -7.05
N HIS A 500 19.71 -14.84 -6.62
CA HIS A 500 19.78 -15.30 -5.24
C HIS A 500 18.40 -15.47 -4.54
N PHE A 501 17.37 -15.90 -5.29
CA PHE A 501 15.98 -16.01 -4.81
C PHE A 501 15.79 -16.89 -3.57
N SER A 502 16.70 -17.83 -3.28
CA SER A 502 16.70 -18.55 -2.00
C SER A 502 16.80 -17.60 -0.80
N SER A 503 17.71 -16.63 -0.85
CA SER A 503 17.83 -15.60 0.17
C SER A 503 16.62 -14.64 0.14
N GLN A 504 16.16 -14.26 -1.06
CA GLN A 504 15.04 -13.33 -1.20
C GLN A 504 13.73 -13.89 -0.62
N PHE A 505 13.26 -15.05 -1.09
CA PHE A 505 11.97 -15.59 -0.67
C PHE A 505 11.97 -16.03 0.80
N THR A 506 13.13 -16.45 1.33
CA THR A 506 13.31 -16.69 2.76
C THR A 506 13.16 -15.39 3.57
N ALA A 507 13.78 -14.29 3.12
CA ALA A 507 13.66 -12.98 3.76
C ALA A 507 12.24 -12.41 3.69
N ASP A 508 11.57 -12.56 2.54
CA ASP A 508 10.17 -12.15 2.37
C ASP A 508 9.25 -12.88 3.37
N ILE A 509 9.34 -14.21 3.46
CA ILE A 509 8.53 -15.02 4.40
C ILE A 509 8.80 -14.66 5.87
N ILE A 510 10.06 -14.39 6.23
CA ILE A 510 10.45 -13.91 7.56
C ILE A 510 9.74 -12.58 7.87
N SER A 511 9.83 -11.61 6.97
CA SER A 511 9.32 -10.26 7.20
C SER A 511 7.79 -10.15 7.13
N MET A 512 7.14 -10.89 6.24
CA MET A 512 5.67 -11.02 6.20
C MET A 512 5.11 -11.49 7.55
N ASN A 513 5.80 -12.44 8.18
CA ASN A 513 5.35 -13.01 9.45
C ASN A 513 5.75 -12.17 10.67
N ALA A 514 6.90 -11.50 10.63
CA ALA A 514 7.38 -10.61 11.69
C ALA A 514 6.56 -9.31 11.82
N ALA A 515 6.09 -8.74 10.71
CA ALA A 515 5.38 -7.45 10.71
C ALA A 515 4.13 -7.46 11.60
N ASP A 516 3.92 -6.38 12.38
CA ASP A 516 2.68 -6.15 13.13
C ASP A 516 1.52 -5.81 12.19
N PHE A 517 1.80 -5.04 11.14
CA PHE A 517 0.89 -4.78 10.02
C PHE A 517 1.63 -4.67 8.67
N ILE A 518 0.92 -4.96 7.59
CA ILE A 518 1.41 -4.91 6.21
C ILE A 518 0.58 -3.86 5.47
N ILE A 519 1.26 -2.94 4.77
CA ILE A 519 0.64 -1.90 3.95
C ILE A 519 0.78 -2.29 2.48
N THR A 520 -0.33 -2.35 1.76
CA THR A 520 -0.37 -2.51 0.30
C THR A 520 -1.02 -1.31 -0.39
N SER A 521 -0.69 -1.09 -1.65
CA SER A 521 -1.30 -0.01 -2.45
C SER A 521 -2.67 -0.39 -3.01
N THR A 522 -2.95 -1.69 -3.15
CA THR A 522 -4.16 -2.26 -3.78
C THR A 522 -4.63 -3.54 -3.08
N TYR A 523 -5.88 -3.93 -3.35
CA TYR A 523 -6.38 -5.27 -3.06
C TYR A 523 -5.69 -6.32 -3.95
N GLN A 524 -5.47 -5.99 -5.22
CA GLN A 524 -4.77 -6.81 -6.21
C GLN A 524 -3.37 -7.27 -5.71
N GLU A 525 -2.65 -6.43 -4.98
CA GLU A 525 -1.37 -6.78 -4.35
C GLU A 525 -1.50 -7.91 -3.31
N ILE A 526 -2.59 -7.93 -2.53
CA ILE A 526 -2.82 -8.96 -1.50
C ILE A 526 -3.38 -10.24 -2.12
N ALA A 527 -4.58 -10.15 -2.70
CA ALA A 527 -5.41 -11.27 -3.12
C ALA A 527 -5.87 -11.19 -4.58
N GLY A 528 -5.24 -10.32 -5.37
CA GLY A 528 -5.37 -10.35 -6.82
C GLY A 528 -6.79 -10.04 -7.31
N SER A 529 -7.18 -10.75 -8.36
CA SER A 529 -8.49 -10.65 -8.99
C SER A 529 -9.26 -11.95 -8.81
N LYS A 530 -10.47 -12.03 -9.38
CA LYS A 530 -11.18 -13.32 -9.49
C LYS A 530 -10.34 -14.39 -10.21
N ASN A 531 -9.63 -14.01 -11.27
CA ASN A 531 -9.02 -14.97 -12.19
C ASN A 531 -7.53 -15.23 -11.91
N LYS A 532 -6.80 -14.26 -11.35
CA LYS A 532 -5.36 -14.34 -11.05
C LYS A 532 -5.10 -14.09 -9.54
N PRO A 533 -4.25 -14.88 -8.87
CA PRO A 533 -3.92 -14.70 -7.46
C PRO A 533 -3.15 -13.40 -7.19
N GLY A 534 -3.23 -12.91 -5.95
CA GLY A 534 -2.48 -11.75 -5.50
C GLY A 534 -1.00 -12.02 -5.26
N GLN A 535 -0.20 -10.96 -5.14
CA GLN A 535 1.25 -11.11 -4.92
C GLN A 535 1.52 -11.83 -3.60
N TYR A 536 0.93 -11.38 -2.50
CA TYR A 536 1.04 -12.06 -1.20
C TYR A 536 0.36 -13.43 -1.21
N GLU A 537 -0.79 -13.59 -1.86
CA GLU A 537 -1.49 -14.88 -1.98
C GLU A 537 -0.63 -15.99 -2.59
N THR A 538 0.21 -15.69 -3.58
CA THR A 538 1.14 -16.69 -4.15
C THR A 538 2.20 -17.18 -3.15
N HIS A 539 2.34 -16.54 -1.99
CA HIS A 539 3.22 -16.95 -0.89
C HIS A 539 2.46 -17.72 0.21
N THR A 540 1.15 -17.94 0.07
CA THR A 540 0.37 -18.78 0.98
C THR A 540 0.87 -20.23 0.97
N ALA A 541 1.09 -20.79 -0.22
CA ALA A 541 1.70 -22.10 -0.40
C ALA A 541 2.61 -22.13 -1.63
N PHE A 542 3.83 -22.62 -1.47
CA PHE A 542 4.79 -22.85 -2.57
C PHE A 542 5.92 -23.78 -2.11
N THR A 543 6.83 -24.13 -3.01
CA THR A 543 7.97 -25.01 -2.68
C THR A 543 9.22 -24.56 -3.40
N MET A 544 10.36 -24.72 -2.73
CA MET A 544 11.71 -24.55 -3.26
C MET A 544 12.41 -25.90 -3.17
N PRO A 545 12.32 -26.76 -4.22
CA PRO A 545 12.77 -28.14 -4.13
C PRO A 545 14.26 -28.24 -3.76
N GLY A 546 14.61 -29.09 -2.82
CA GLY A 546 15.96 -29.20 -2.24
C GLY A 546 16.32 -28.09 -1.22
N LEU A 547 15.36 -27.29 -0.75
CA LEU A 547 15.58 -26.24 0.26
C LEU A 547 14.54 -26.26 1.39
N HIS A 548 13.28 -25.99 1.06
CA HIS A 548 12.12 -26.07 1.97
C HIS A 548 10.79 -26.03 1.19
N ARG A 549 9.75 -26.57 1.81
CA ARG A 549 8.36 -26.54 1.34
C ARG A 549 7.59 -25.56 2.23
N VAL A 550 6.81 -24.66 1.65
CA VAL A 550 6.01 -23.68 2.40
C VAL A 550 4.54 -24.09 2.28
N VAL A 551 4.03 -24.77 3.32
CA VAL A 551 2.66 -25.27 3.34
C VAL A 551 1.67 -24.20 3.84
N SER A 552 2.15 -23.27 4.67
CA SER A 552 1.40 -22.11 5.13
C SER A 552 2.37 -20.95 5.41
N GLY A 553 2.63 -20.15 4.37
CA GLY A 553 3.58 -19.04 4.42
C GLY A 553 2.97 -17.73 4.90
N ILE A 554 1.82 -17.37 4.36
CA ILE A 554 1.05 -16.17 4.74
C ILE A 554 -0.44 -16.38 4.47
N ASN A 555 -1.31 -15.75 5.26
CA ASN A 555 -2.76 -15.82 5.08
C ASN A 555 -3.31 -14.45 4.68
N VAL A 556 -3.94 -14.34 3.51
CA VAL A 556 -4.52 -13.06 3.01
C VAL A 556 -5.67 -12.53 3.87
N PHE A 557 -6.28 -13.37 4.71
CA PHE A 557 -7.30 -12.98 5.68
C PHE A 557 -6.74 -12.55 7.05
N ASP A 558 -5.41 -12.54 7.21
CA ASP A 558 -4.75 -12.04 8.42
C ASP A 558 -5.07 -10.54 8.60
N PRO A 559 -5.58 -10.12 9.77
CA PRO A 559 -5.92 -8.72 10.03
C PRO A 559 -4.69 -7.79 10.11
N LYS A 560 -3.47 -8.28 9.87
CA LYS A 560 -2.30 -7.42 9.60
C LYS A 560 -2.38 -6.70 8.26
N PHE A 561 -3.11 -7.22 7.26
CA PHE A 561 -3.16 -6.64 5.91
C PHE A 561 -4.04 -5.40 5.81
N ASN A 562 -3.48 -4.31 5.29
CA ASN A 562 -4.13 -3.02 5.17
C ASN A 562 -3.83 -2.34 3.82
N ILE A 563 -4.88 -1.98 3.08
CA ILE A 563 -4.75 -1.18 1.87
C ILE A 563 -4.66 0.30 2.26
N ALA A 564 -3.52 0.94 1.99
CA ALA A 564 -3.36 2.38 2.08
C ALA A 564 -2.74 2.87 0.76
N ALA A 565 -3.60 3.29 -0.17
CA ALA A 565 -3.16 3.74 -1.48
C ALA A 565 -2.41 5.08 -1.38
N PRO A 566 -1.26 5.24 -2.06
CA PRO A 566 -0.55 6.51 -2.12
C PRO A 566 -1.32 7.54 -2.98
N GLY A 567 -0.91 8.80 -2.89
CA GLY A 567 -1.39 9.88 -3.73
C GLY A 567 -0.38 10.30 -4.80
N ALA A 568 -0.65 11.44 -5.43
CA ALA A 568 0.35 12.20 -6.17
C ALA A 568 0.65 13.52 -5.43
N ASP A 569 1.84 14.09 -5.64
CA ASP A 569 2.24 15.38 -5.08
C ASP A 569 1.32 16.51 -5.61
N GLN A 570 0.44 17.02 -4.74
CA GLN A 570 -0.54 18.05 -5.11
C GLN A 570 0.06 19.44 -5.34
N SER A 571 1.36 19.64 -5.09
CA SER A 571 2.10 20.84 -5.55
C SER A 571 2.47 20.74 -7.03
N VAL A 572 2.60 19.51 -7.57
CA VAL A 572 2.92 19.23 -8.97
C VAL A 572 1.65 18.98 -9.78
N TYR A 573 0.74 18.15 -9.25
CA TYR A 573 -0.46 17.67 -9.92
C TYR A 573 -1.70 18.23 -9.22
N PHE A 574 -2.24 19.31 -9.77
CA PHE A 574 -3.41 20.01 -9.25
C PHE A 574 -4.40 20.36 -10.38
N PRO A 575 -5.68 20.68 -10.06
CA PRO A 575 -6.72 20.84 -11.08
C PRO A 575 -6.40 21.94 -12.11
N PHE A 576 -6.56 21.64 -13.40
CA PHE A 576 -6.31 22.55 -14.52
C PHE A 576 -7.06 23.90 -14.41
N ALA A 577 -8.18 23.92 -13.67
CA ALA A 577 -9.03 25.07 -13.39
C ALA A 577 -8.41 26.09 -12.41
N LYS A 578 -7.39 25.72 -11.61
CA LYS A 578 -6.68 26.66 -10.72
C LYS A 578 -5.73 27.56 -11.51
N LYS A 579 -6.29 28.51 -12.28
CA LYS A 579 -5.53 29.34 -13.25
C LYS A 579 -4.37 30.13 -12.62
N GLU A 580 -4.51 30.58 -11.37
CA GLU A 580 -3.46 31.28 -10.60
C GLU A 580 -2.23 30.42 -10.29
N GLN A 581 -2.38 29.08 -10.26
CA GLN A 581 -1.28 28.15 -9.95
C GLN A 581 -0.58 27.61 -11.22
N ARG A 582 -1.07 27.94 -12.42
CA ARG A 582 -0.59 27.37 -13.69
C ARG A 582 0.83 27.82 -14.01
N LEU A 583 1.67 26.88 -14.42
CA LEU A 583 3.08 27.11 -14.74
C LEU A 583 3.22 27.62 -16.18
N THR A 584 2.67 28.80 -16.45
CA THR A 584 2.55 29.40 -17.79
C THR A 584 3.90 29.62 -18.50
N SER A 585 5.00 29.70 -17.75
CA SER A 585 6.37 29.71 -18.29
C SER A 585 6.71 28.48 -19.15
N PHE A 586 6.06 27.33 -18.92
CA PHE A 586 6.23 26.14 -19.75
C PHE A 586 5.38 26.13 -21.02
N HIS A 587 4.39 27.03 -21.18
CA HIS A 587 3.45 26.97 -22.31
C HIS A 587 4.14 27.05 -23.68
N PRO A 588 5.14 27.93 -23.94
CA PRO A 588 5.84 27.95 -25.22
C PRO A 588 6.56 26.64 -25.54
N ALA A 589 7.15 25.99 -24.54
CA ALA A 589 7.81 24.69 -24.70
C ALA A 589 6.79 23.56 -24.91
N ILE A 590 5.64 23.59 -24.23
CA ILE A 590 4.56 22.61 -24.42
C ILE A 590 3.89 22.76 -25.79
N GLU A 591 3.70 23.99 -26.28
CA GLU A 591 3.18 24.24 -27.63
C GLU A 591 4.13 23.78 -28.74
N GLU A 592 5.44 23.95 -28.55
CA GLU A 592 6.47 23.40 -29.44
C GLU A 592 6.43 21.85 -29.41
N LEU A 593 6.46 21.27 -28.21
CA LEU A 593 6.41 19.83 -27.97
C LEU A 593 5.16 19.16 -28.57
N LEU A 594 3.99 19.80 -28.51
CA LEU A 594 2.73 19.26 -29.05
C LEU A 594 2.50 19.57 -30.54
N TYR A 595 2.86 20.77 -31.01
CA TYR A 595 2.35 21.32 -32.27
C TYR A 595 3.41 21.82 -33.25
N SER A 596 4.71 21.61 -32.99
CA SER A 596 5.76 21.78 -34.00
C SER A 596 5.53 20.80 -35.16
N LYS A 597 5.80 21.24 -36.39
CA LYS A 597 5.78 20.38 -37.60
C LYS A 597 7.14 19.74 -37.90
N ASN A 598 8.17 20.07 -37.13
CA ASN A 598 9.50 19.51 -37.28
C ASN A 598 9.65 18.28 -36.38
N ASP A 599 10.21 17.20 -36.93
CA ASP A 599 10.70 16.06 -36.16
C ASP A 599 12.04 16.44 -35.49
N THR A 600 12.23 16.04 -34.24
CA THR A 600 13.41 16.36 -33.40
C THR A 600 13.82 15.15 -32.54
N GLU A 601 14.80 15.32 -31.66
CA GLU A 601 15.12 14.30 -30.64
C GLU A 601 14.12 14.24 -29.48
N GLU A 602 13.26 15.26 -29.29
CA GLU A 602 12.20 15.27 -28.25
C GLU A 602 10.84 14.80 -28.77
N HIS A 603 10.57 14.91 -30.08
CA HIS A 603 9.26 14.60 -30.67
C HIS A 603 9.31 14.25 -32.16
N ILE A 604 8.43 13.36 -32.61
CA ILE A 604 8.20 13.03 -34.03
C ILE A 604 6.70 12.92 -34.39
N GLY A 605 6.38 13.11 -35.66
CA GLY A 605 5.00 13.30 -36.14
C GLY A 605 4.49 14.69 -35.79
N PHE A 606 3.26 15.03 -36.18
CA PHE A 606 2.68 16.35 -35.90
C PHE A 606 1.15 16.30 -35.92
N LEU A 607 0.53 17.31 -35.28
CA LEU A 607 -0.91 17.50 -35.26
C LEU A 607 -1.29 18.63 -36.23
N GLU A 608 -2.08 18.32 -37.27
CA GLU A 608 -2.51 19.30 -38.27
C GLU A 608 -3.64 20.19 -37.72
N ASP A 609 -4.65 19.59 -37.10
CA ASP A 609 -5.74 20.31 -36.44
C ASP A 609 -5.46 20.50 -34.94
N LYS A 610 -4.95 21.68 -34.58
CA LYS A 610 -4.67 22.07 -33.19
C LYS A 610 -5.93 22.26 -32.33
N LYS A 611 -7.13 22.29 -32.91
CA LYS A 611 -8.41 22.50 -32.18
C LYS A 611 -9.06 21.21 -31.71
N LYS A 612 -8.66 20.06 -32.25
CA LYS A 612 -9.14 18.76 -31.78
C LYS A 612 -8.68 18.51 -30.33
N PRO A 613 -9.54 17.92 -29.48
CA PRO A 613 -9.11 17.38 -28.20
C PRO A 613 -7.99 16.33 -28.39
N ILE A 614 -7.15 16.19 -27.38
CA ILE A 614 -6.03 15.26 -27.38
C ILE A 614 -6.34 14.06 -26.48
N ILE A 615 -6.23 12.84 -27.03
CA ILE A 615 -5.96 11.64 -26.23
C ILE A 615 -4.48 11.68 -25.85
N PHE A 616 -4.20 11.61 -24.55
CA PHE A 616 -2.85 11.62 -24.01
C PHE A 616 -2.55 10.30 -23.31
N SER A 617 -1.37 9.73 -23.56
CA SER A 617 -0.85 8.61 -22.78
C SER A 617 0.63 8.84 -22.48
N MET A 618 1.05 8.54 -21.25
CA MET A 618 2.43 8.68 -20.81
C MET A 618 2.82 7.46 -19.98
N ALA A 619 3.83 6.73 -20.44
CA ALA A 619 4.40 5.58 -19.73
C ALA A 619 5.82 5.28 -20.25
N ARG A 620 6.47 4.29 -19.65
CA ARG A 620 7.62 3.63 -20.31
C ARG A 620 7.12 2.86 -21.54
N LEU A 621 7.98 2.71 -22.53
CA LEU A 621 7.67 1.95 -23.74
C LEU A 621 8.12 0.50 -23.56
N ASP A 622 7.23 -0.32 -22.98
CA ASP A 622 7.41 -1.77 -22.79
C ASP A 622 6.13 -2.52 -23.19
N LYS A 623 6.20 -3.85 -23.40
CA LYS A 623 5.07 -4.64 -23.92
C LYS A 623 3.87 -4.65 -22.98
N VAL A 624 4.12 -4.57 -21.68
CA VAL A 624 3.05 -4.58 -20.66
C VAL A 624 2.32 -3.25 -20.66
N LYS A 625 3.02 -2.12 -20.84
CA LYS A 625 2.39 -0.78 -20.96
C LYS A 625 1.59 -0.60 -22.24
N ASN A 626 1.86 -1.36 -23.30
CA ASN A 626 0.99 -1.53 -24.48
C ASN A 626 0.64 -0.20 -25.19
N LEU A 627 1.58 0.74 -25.21
CA LEU A 627 1.41 2.02 -25.91
C LEU A 627 1.20 1.82 -27.43
N SER A 628 1.87 0.84 -28.02
CA SER A 628 1.67 0.47 -29.42
C SER A 628 0.27 -0.11 -29.69
N GLY A 629 -0.32 -0.83 -28.72
CA GLY A 629 -1.71 -1.29 -28.79
C GLY A 629 -2.68 -0.12 -28.89
N LEU A 630 -2.53 0.91 -28.04
CA LEU A 630 -3.35 2.13 -28.13
C LEU A 630 -3.21 2.85 -29.47
N VAL A 631 -1.99 2.94 -30.01
CA VAL A 631 -1.76 3.49 -31.36
C VAL A 631 -2.49 2.66 -32.42
N GLU A 632 -2.45 1.33 -32.34
CA GLU A 632 -3.17 0.44 -33.26
C GLU A 632 -4.70 0.60 -33.16
N TRP A 633 -5.26 0.68 -31.94
CA TRP A 633 -6.70 0.87 -31.73
C TRP A 633 -7.17 2.21 -32.29
N TYR A 634 -6.43 3.29 -32.04
CA TYR A 634 -6.70 4.61 -32.62
C TYR A 634 -6.58 4.58 -34.14
N ALA A 635 -5.54 3.95 -34.68
CA ALA A 635 -5.25 3.89 -36.10
C ALA A 635 -6.36 3.18 -36.92
N LYS A 636 -6.92 2.09 -36.37
CA LYS A 636 -8.04 1.34 -36.95
C LYS A 636 -9.39 2.06 -36.84
N ASN A 637 -9.60 2.84 -35.77
CA ASN A 637 -10.89 3.46 -35.49
C ASN A 637 -11.03 4.84 -36.18
N ASN A 638 -11.46 4.84 -37.45
CA ASN A 638 -11.70 6.06 -38.22
C ASN A 638 -12.68 7.05 -37.56
N ARG A 639 -13.67 6.55 -36.80
CA ARG A 639 -14.59 7.39 -36.02
C ARG A 639 -13.80 8.18 -34.98
N LEU A 640 -12.98 7.50 -34.17
CA LEU A 640 -12.13 8.13 -33.17
C LEU A 640 -11.14 9.15 -33.77
N ARG A 641 -10.45 8.80 -34.87
CA ARG A 641 -9.54 9.70 -35.61
C ARG A 641 -10.20 10.99 -36.09
N SER A 642 -11.49 10.93 -36.44
CA SER A 642 -12.25 12.13 -36.83
C SER A 642 -12.50 13.10 -35.67
N LEU A 643 -12.58 12.58 -34.44
CA LEU A 643 -12.95 13.34 -33.24
C LEU A 643 -11.75 14.01 -32.57
N VAL A 644 -10.62 13.29 -32.45
CA VAL A 644 -9.50 13.65 -31.58
C VAL A 644 -8.14 13.35 -32.20
N ASN A 645 -7.10 14.03 -31.70
CA ASN A 645 -5.69 13.72 -31.97
C ASN A 645 -5.16 12.70 -30.93
N LEU A 646 -4.10 11.97 -31.27
CA LEU A 646 -3.39 11.09 -30.33
C LEU A 646 -1.98 11.61 -30.03
N VAL A 647 -1.66 11.72 -28.75
CA VAL A 647 -0.32 12.06 -28.23
C VAL A 647 0.16 10.96 -27.29
N VAL A 648 1.32 10.38 -27.59
CA VAL A 648 1.96 9.34 -26.76
C VAL A 648 3.33 9.83 -26.32
N VAL A 649 3.60 9.77 -25.01
CA VAL A 649 4.91 10.02 -24.40
C VAL A 649 5.49 8.69 -23.93
N GLY A 650 6.66 8.31 -24.45
CA GLY A 650 7.36 7.11 -23.97
C GLY A 650 8.51 6.66 -24.86
N GLY A 651 9.60 6.25 -24.23
CA GLY A 651 10.80 5.68 -24.87
C GLY A 651 11.58 6.62 -25.77
N PHE A 652 12.43 6.04 -26.61
CA PHE A 652 13.23 6.70 -27.66
C PHE A 652 12.61 6.48 -29.05
N PHE A 653 12.97 7.29 -30.05
CA PHE A 653 12.52 7.08 -31.43
C PHE A 653 13.42 6.13 -32.23
N ASP A 654 14.69 6.00 -31.84
CA ASP A 654 15.68 5.17 -32.52
C ASP A 654 15.91 3.89 -31.70
N PRO A 655 15.67 2.68 -32.26
CA PRO A 655 15.93 1.43 -31.56
C PRO A 655 17.39 1.28 -31.10
N SER A 656 18.36 1.93 -31.77
CA SER A 656 19.78 1.86 -31.41
C SER A 656 20.14 2.63 -30.14
N LYS A 657 19.29 3.58 -29.71
CA LYS A 657 19.46 4.33 -28.45
C LYS A 657 19.00 3.54 -27.23
N SER A 658 18.14 2.52 -27.42
CA SER A 658 17.73 1.62 -26.34
C SER A 658 18.73 0.47 -26.13
N LYS A 659 18.87 0.05 -24.88
CA LYS A 659 19.53 -1.21 -24.49
C LYS A 659 18.52 -2.29 -24.08
N ASP A 660 17.24 -1.94 -24.00
CA ASP A 660 16.17 -2.85 -23.65
C ASP A 660 15.55 -3.49 -24.89
N ARG A 661 15.28 -4.79 -24.84
CA ARG A 661 14.78 -5.56 -25.99
C ARG A 661 13.30 -5.31 -26.26
N GLU A 662 12.49 -5.13 -25.21
CA GLU A 662 11.07 -4.86 -25.39
C GLU A 662 10.86 -3.46 -25.95
N GLU A 663 11.55 -2.46 -25.40
CA GLU A 663 11.54 -1.09 -25.93
C GLU A 663 12.02 -1.08 -27.39
N THR A 664 13.10 -1.78 -27.72
CA THR A 664 13.60 -1.92 -29.10
C THR A 664 12.55 -2.50 -30.07
N GLU A 665 11.74 -3.47 -29.62
CA GLU A 665 10.66 -4.07 -30.40
C GLU A 665 9.44 -3.16 -30.51
N GLU A 666 9.04 -2.52 -29.42
CA GLU A 666 7.93 -1.57 -29.38
C GLU A 666 8.23 -0.31 -30.21
N ILE A 667 9.46 0.21 -30.22
CA ILE A 667 9.88 1.31 -31.11
C ILE A 667 9.66 0.94 -32.57
N LYS A 668 10.09 -0.27 -32.99
CA LYS A 668 9.88 -0.76 -34.37
C LYS A 668 8.39 -0.90 -34.69
N ARG A 669 7.59 -1.38 -33.73
CA ARG A 669 6.14 -1.51 -33.86
C ARG A 669 5.44 -0.15 -33.98
N MET A 670 5.85 0.86 -33.22
CA MET A 670 5.36 2.23 -33.32
C MET A 670 5.62 2.82 -34.72
N HIS A 671 6.86 2.72 -35.22
CA HIS A 671 7.19 3.14 -36.59
C HIS A 671 6.40 2.39 -37.67
N PHE A 672 6.20 1.08 -37.51
CA PHE A 672 5.38 0.29 -38.42
C PHE A 672 3.93 0.82 -38.45
N LEU A 673 3.29 1.00 -37.29
CA LEU A 673 1.91 1.50 -37.18
C LEU A 673 1.75 2.91 -37.74
N MET A 674 2.72 3.81 -37.51
CA MET A 674 2.70 5.17 -38.06
C MET A 674 2.68 5.20 -39.59
N ASN A 675 3.43 4.30 -40.23
CA ASN A 675 3.54 4.20 -41.68
C ASN A 675 2.35 3.46 -42.29
N GLU A 676 1.99 2.28 -41.76
CA GLU A 676 0.91 1.42 -42.25
C GLU A 676 -0.45 2.16 -42.28
N TYR A 677 -0.78 2.88 -41.21
CA TYR A 677 -2.08 3.56 -41.06
C TYR A 677 -2.04 5.05 -41.42
N ASN A 678 -0.91 5.53 -41.97
CA ASN A 678 -0.63 6.92 -42.33
C ASN A 678 -1.11 7.92 -41.25
N LEU A 679 -0.44 7.91 -40.09
CA LEU A 679 -0.86 8.68 -38.91
C LEU A 679 -0.40 10.14 -38.90
N LYS A 680 0.30 10.60 -39.95
CA LYS A 680 0.78 11.99 -40.06
C LYS A 680 -0.39 13.00 -40.00
N GLY A 681 -0.20 14.09 -39.26
CA GLY A 681 -1.22 15.11 -39.02
C GLY A 681 -2.26 14.77 -37.93
N GLN A 682 -2.23 13.56 -37.37
CA GLN A 682 -3.19 13.08 -36.36
C GLN A 682 -2.51 12.49 -35.12
N PHE A 683 -1.24 12.10 -35.24
CA PHE A 683 -0.44 11.48 -34.20
C PHE A 683 0.86 12.24 -33.92
N ARG A 684 1.22 12.33 -32.64
CA ARG A 684 2.47 12.90 -32.13
C ARG A 684 3.08 11.94 -31.10
N TRP A 685 4.32 11.54 -31.33
CA TRP A 685 5.09 10.74 -30.39
C TRP A 685 6.19 11.61 -29.76
N ILE A 686 6.25 11.62 -28.44
CA ILE A 686 7.16 12.41 -27.62
C ILE A 686 8.07 11.47 -26.82
N ALA A 687 9.35 11.83 -26.71
CA ALA A 687 10.34 11.07 -25.97
C ALA A 687 10.06 11.12 -24.45
N ALA A 688 10.58 10.15 -23.69
CA ALA A 688 10.39 10.08 -22.24
C ALA A 688 10.70 11.41 -21.52
N GLN A 689 9.79 11.88 -20.67
CA GLN A 689 9.85 13.19 -20.01
C GLN A 689 10.26 13.08 -18.54
N THR A 690 11.31 13.79 -18.11
CA THR A 690 11.90 13.67 -16.77
C THR A 690 11.54 14.80 -15.80
N ASP A 691 11.14 15.99 -16.28
CA ASP A 691 10.73 17.11 -15.42
C ASP A 691 9.27 16.94 -14.97
N ARG A 692 9.07 16.59 -13.69
CA ARG A 692 7.75 16.42 -13.08
C ARG A 692 6.88 17.69 -13.13
N TYR A 693 7.46 18.90 -13.06
CA TYR A 693 6.71 20.15 -13.10
C TYR A 693 6.21 20.46 -14.52
N ARG A 694 7.06 20.23 -15.54
CA ARG A 694 6.67 20.27 -16.96
C ARG A 694 5.58 19.23 -17.26
N ASN A 695 5.71 18.02 -16.72
CA ASN A 695 4.72 16.94 -16.88
C ASN A 695 3.36 17.30 -16.24
N GLY A 696 3.37 17.84 -15.02
CA GLY A 696 2.14 18.32 -14.35
C GLY A 696 1.44 19.41 -15.17
N GLU A 697 2.19 20.34 -15.76
CA GLU A 697 1.61 21.37 -16.62
C GLU A 697 1.13 20.82 -17.96
N LEU A 698 1.81 19.82 -18.53
CA LEU A 698 1.38 19.11 -19.74
C LEU A 698 0.02 18.43 -19.53
N TYR A 699 -0.20 17.69 -18.43
CA TYR A 699 -1.51 17.12 -18.09
C TYR A 699 -2.62 18.20 -18.05
N ARG A 700 -2.34 19.35 -17.43
CA ARG A 700 -3.29 20.47 -17.37
C ARG A 700 -3.51 21.16 -18.72
N PHE A 701 -2.50 21.19 -19.58
CA PHE A 701 -2.61 21.71 -20.94
C PHE A 701 -3.49 20.79 -21.81
N ILE A 702 -3.35 19.47 -21.69
CA ILE A 702 -4.27 18.52 -22.35
C ILE A 702 -5.71 18.70 -21.84
N ALA A 703 -5.90 18.94 -20.54
CA ALA A 703 -7.22 19.23 -19.97
C ALA A 703 -7.85 20.52 -20.53
N ASP A 704 -7.05 21.54 -20.85
CA ASP A 704 -7.55 22.74 -21.54
C ASP A 704 -8.06 22.44 -22.97
N THR A 705 -7.51 21.43 -23.66
CA THR A 705 -8.02 20.96 -24.97
C THR A 705 -9.33 20.15 -24.88
N LYS A 706 -9.87 19.94 -23.67
CA LYS A 706 -10.95 18.96 -23.40
C LYS A 706 -10.58 17.53 -23.82
N GLY A 707 -9.30 17.19 -23.71
CA GLY A 707 -8.76 15.87 -23.99
C GLY A 707 -9.13 14.80 -22.94
N ALA A 708 -8.49 13.64 -23.03
CA ALA A 708 -8.61 12.56 -22.04
C ALA A 708 -7.27 11.83 -21.87
N PHE A 709 -7.04 11.24 -20.69
CA PHE A 709 -5.92 10.32 -20.46
C PHE A 709 -6.34 8.89 -20.80
N VAL A 710 -5.45 8.13 -21.43
CA VAL A 710 -5.68 6.69 -21.68
C VAL A 710 -4.49 5.88 -21.17
N GLN A 711 -4.75 4.92 -20.28
CA GLN A 711 -3.81 3.93 -19.79
C GLN A 711 -4.18 2.55 -20.38
N PRO A 712 -3.47 2.06 -21.44
CA PRO A 712 -3.87 0.89 -22.22
C PRO A 712 -3.18 -0.43 -21.79
N ALA A 713 -2.55 -0.50 -20.61
CA ALA A 713 -1.66 -1.62 -20.27
C ALA A 713 -2.38 -2.97 -20.24
N LEU A 714 -1.70 -4.03 -20.69
CA LEU A 714 -2.15 -5.41 -20.53
C LEU A 714 -2.36 -5.78 -19.06
N TYR A 715 -1.58 -5.14 -18.17
CA TYR A 715 -1.74 -5.17 -16.73
C TYR A 715 -1.04 -3.96 -16.09
N GLU A 716 -1.69 -3.32 -15.11
CA GLU A 716 -1.09 -2.21 -14.34
C GLU A 716 -1.19 -2.51 -12.84
N ALA A 717 -0.07 -2.48 -12.12
CA ALA A 717 -0.04 -2.90 -10.72
C ALA A 717 -0.72 -1.88 -9.78
N PHE A 718 -0.64 -0.59 -10.13
CA PHE A 718 -1.32 0.50 -9.43
C PHE A 718 -1.76 1.59 -10.40
N GLY A 719 -0.81 2.22 -11.10
CA GLY A 719 -1.08 3.27 -12.10
C GLY A 719 -1.04 4.68 -11.53
N LEU A 720 0.13 5.14 -11.05
CA LEU A 720 0.32 6.53 -10.60
C LEU A 720 -0.14 7.56 -11.65
N THR A 721 0.12 7.31 -12.93
CA THR A 721 -0.29 8.21 -14.03
C THR A 721 -1.80 8.38 -14.17
N VAL A 722 -2.60 7.41 -13.71
CA VAL A 722 -4.08 7.53 -13.61
C VAL A 722 -4.44 8.56 -12.54
N ILE A 723 -3.78 8.51 -11.37
CA ILE A 723 -3.97 9.45 -10.25
C ILE A 723 -3.42 10.84 -10.59
N GLU A 724 -2.30 10.95 -11.31
CA GLU A 724 -1.75 12.22 -11.82
C GLU A 724 -2.72 12.92 -12.78
N ALA A 725 -3.25 12.18 -13.77
CA ALA A 725 -4.25 12.68 -14.71
C ALA A 725 -5.54 13.13 -14.00
N MET A 726 -6.08 12.29 -13.09
CA MET A 726 -7.30 12.60 -12.35
C MET A 726 -7.09 13.80 -11.39
N ASN A 727 -5.93 13.93 -10.72
CA ASN A 727 -5.58 15.12 -9.93
C ASN A 727 -5.54 16.41 -10.76
N CYS A 728 -5.12 16.31 -12.03
CA CYS A 728 -5.12 17.43 -12.96
C CYS A 728 -6.53 17.76 -13.49
N GLY A 729 -7.53 16.92 -13.21
CA GLY A 729 -8.89 17.06 -13.72
C GLY A 729 -9.06 16.60 -15.17
N LEU A 730 -8.17 15.73 -15.67
CA LEU A 730 -8.28 15.12 -16.99
C LEU A 730 -9.12 13.83 -16.86
N PRO A 731 -10.25 13.67 -17.60
CA PRO A 731 -11.00 12.42 -17.63
C PRO A 731 -10.13 11.25 -18.11
N THR A 732 -10.23 10.11 -17.43
CA THR A 732 -9.31 8.98 -17.64
C THR A 732 -10.04 7.70 -18.05
N PHE A 733 -9.47 7.04 -19.05
CA PHE A 733 -9.73 5.65 -19.42
C PHE A 733 -8.54 4.82 -18.96
N ALA A 734 -8.76 3.74 -18.22
CA ALA A 734 -7.67 2.86 -17.77
C ALA A 734 -8.02 1.38 -17.89
N THR A 735 -6.99 0.56 -18.02
CA THR A 735 -7.10 -0.89 -18.06
C THR A 735 -7.92 -1.45 -16.88
N ASN A 736 -8.81 -2.39 -17.18
CA ASN A 736 -9.52 -3.18 -16.15
C ASN A 736 -8.63 -4.28 -15.52
N GLN A 737 -7.36 -4.38 -15.91
CA GLN A 737 -6.41 -5.39 -15.44
C GLN A 737 -5.47 -4.81 -14.37
N GLY A 738 -5.82 -5.00 -13.10
CA GLY A 738 -5.01 -4.65 -11.94
C GLY A 738 -5.48 -3.37 -11.23
N GLY A 739 -4.53 -2.61 -10.66
CA GLY A 739 -4.80 -1.49 -9.75
C GLY A 739 -5.74 -0.39 -10.26
N PRO A 740 -5.72 0.02 -11.55
CA PRO A 740 -6.65 1.03 -12.05
C PRO A 740 -8.12 0.63 -11.95
N ALA A 741 -8.43 -0.68 -11.93
CA ALA A 741 -9.78 -1.21 -11.73
C ALA A 741 -10.33 -0.95 -10.31
N GLU A 742 -9.46 -0.62 -9.34
CA GLU A 742 -9.83 -0.16 -8.00
C GLU A 742 -9.87 1.38 -7.93
N ILE A 743 -9.04 2.07 -8.70
CA ILE A 743 -8.96 3.55 -8.69
C ILE A 743 -10.20 4.18 -9.33
N ILE A 744 -10.59 3.67 -10.50
CA ILE A 744 -11.73 4.18 -11.26
C ILE A 744 -13.02 3.46 -10.83
N VAL A 745 -14.12 4.23 -10.77
CA VAL A 745 -15.48 3.71 -10.72
C VAL A 745 -16.06 3.92 -12.11
N ASP A 746 -16.22 2.84 -12.86
CA ASP A 746 -16.56 2.87 -14.30
C ASP A 746 -17.85 3.66 -14.57
N GLY A 747 -17.79 4.58 -15.52
CA GLY A 747 -18.88 5.50 -15.86
C GLY A 747 -19.17 6.61 -14.84
N VAL A 748 -18.45 6.65 -13.71
CA VAL A 748 -18.66 7.64 -12.63
C VAL A 748 -17.46 8.57 -12.47
N SER A 749 -16.27 8.04 -12.19
CA SER A 749 -15.04 8.85 -11.99
C SER A 749 -14.02 8.72 -13.13
N GLY A 750 -14.33 7.90 -14.13
CA GLY A 750 -13.51 7.55 -15.29
C GLY A 750 -14.14 6.35 -15.99
N PHE A 751 -13.38 5.69 -16.86
CA PHE A 751 -13.85 4.52 -17.60
C PHE A 751 -12.85 3.37 -17.58
N HIS A 752 -13.36 2.14 -17.55
CA HIS A 752 -12.59 0.93 -17.74
C HIS A 752 -12.53 0.54 -19.21
N ILE A 753 -11.34 0.18 -19.69
CA ILE A 753 -11.08 -0.39 -21.01
C ILE A 753 -10.46 -1.78 -20.87
N ASP A 754 -10.80 -2.68 -21.78
CA ASP A 754 -10.21 -4.03 -21.83
C ASP A 754 -9.03 -4.03 -22.82
N PRO A 755 -7.78 -4.18 -22.35
CA PRO A 755 -6.60 -4.14 -23.22
C PRO A 755 -6.53 -5.32 -24.20
N TYR A 756 -7.33 -6.37 -24.00
CA TYR A 756 -7.47 -7.49 -24.93
C TYR A 756 -8.58 -7.27 -25.99
N ASN A 757 -9.38 -6.20 -25.85
CA ASN A 757 -10.43 -5.82 -26.80
C ASN A 757 -10.30 -4.35 -27.22
N GLY A 758 -9.38 -4.09 -28.15
CA GLY A 758 -9.11 -2.75 -28.66
C GLY A 758 -10.25 -2.11 -29.45
N ASP A 759 -11.12 -2.91 -30.07
CA ASP A 759 -12.28 -2.41 -30.81
C ASP A 759 -13.36 -1.91 -29.85
N GLU A 760 -13.66 -2.65 -28.77
CA GLU A 760 -14.54 -2.16 -27.69
C GLU A 760 -13.94 -0.92 -27.02
N SER A 761 -12.66 -0.97 -26.65
CA SER A 761 -11.97 0.12 -25.96
C SER A 761 -11.93 1.41 -26.77
N SER A 762 -11.57 1.35 -28.06
CA SER A 762 -11.57 2.54 -28.93
C SER A 762 -12.96 3.08 -29.21
N ASN A 763 -13.98 2.22 -29.29
CA ASN A 763 -15.36 2.66 -29.43
C ASN A 763 -15.89 3.36 -28.17
N LYS A 764 -15.62 2.82 -26.98
CA LYS A 764 -15.95 3.47 -25.70
C LYS A 764 -15.33 4.88 -25.57
N ILE A 765 -14.08 5.04 -26.02
CA ILE A 765 -13.41 6.35 -26.05
C ILE A 765 -14.09 7.28 -27.08
N ALA A 766 -14.44 6.77 -28.27
CA ALA A 766 -15.15 7.56 -29.29
C ALA A 766 -16.54 8.01 -28.81
N ASP A 767 -17.31 7.12 -28.19
CA ASP A 767 -18.64 7.40 -27.64
C ASP A 767 -18.60 8.55 -26.61
N PHE A 768 -17.56 8.58 -25.76
CA PHE A 768 -17.34 9.68 -24.81
C PHE A 768 -17.11 11.03 -25.52
N PHE A 769 -16.26 11.07 -26.55
CA PHE A 769 -15.99 12.31 -27.29
C PHE A 769 -17.18 12.76 -28.16
N GLU A 770 -17.97 11.83 -28.69
CA GLU A 770 -19.25 12.16 -29.37
C GLU A 770 -20.26 12.72 -28.37
N LYS A 771 -20.35 12.13 -27.17
CA LYS A 771 -21.19 12.67 -26.09
C LYS A 771 -20.71 14.05 -25.61
N CYS A 772 -19.41 14.30 -25.51
CA CYS A 772 -18.87 15.63 -25.19
C CYS A 772 -19.14 16.69 -26.27
N LYS A 773 -19.43 16.29 -27.51
CA LYS A 773 -19.86 17.20 -28.58
C LYS A 773 -21.35 17.54 -28.54
N THR A 774 -22.19 16.64 -28.01
CA THR A 774 -23.65 16.83 -27.89
C THR A 774 -24.07 17.41 -26.54
N ASP A 775 -23.31 17.09 -25.48
CA ASP A 775 -23.41 17.63 -24.12
C ASP A 775 -22.05 18.21 -23.72
N SER A 776 -21.94 19.54 -23.77
CA SER A 776 -20.71 20.28 -23.45
C SER A 776 -20.29 20.18 -21.98
N ASP A 777 -21.21 19.82 -21.08
CA ASP A 777 -20.93 19.65 -19.65
C ASP A 777 -20.51 18.22 -19.29
N HIS A 778 -20.75 17.23 -20.16
CA HIS A 778 -20.37 15.84 -19.88
C HIS A 778 -18.90 15.67 -19.49
N TRP A 779 -18.00 16.37 -20.20
CA TRP A 779 -16.57 16.39 -19.90
C TRP A 779 -16.29 16.99 -18.50
N ASN A 780 -16.96 18.09 -18.16
CA ASN A 780 -16.79 18.77 -16.87
C ASN A 780 -17.30 17.92 -15.70
N ILE A 781 -18.39 17.16 -15.92
CA ILE A 781 -18.94 16.20 -14.95
C ILE A 781 -17.92 15.09 -14.67
N MET A 782 -17.37 14.44 -15.70
CA MET A 782 -16.34 13.39 -15.54
C MET A 782 -15.05 13.94 -14.89
N SER A 783 -14.60 15.11 -15.33
CA SER A 783 -13.45 15.81 -14.73
C SER A 783 -13.63 16.06 -13.23
N LYS A 784 -14.79 16.58 -12.82
CA LYS A 784 -15.13 16.85 -11.42
C LYS A 784 -15.27 15.56 -10.60
N ALA A 785 -15.86 14.50 -11.16
CA ALA A 785 -16.02 13.23 -10.46
C ALA A 785 -14.69 12.48 -10.29
N GLY A 786 -13.79 12.55 -11.29
CA GLY A 786 -12.40 12.08 -11.17
C GLY A 786 -11.65 12.82 -10.06
N LEU A 787 -11.73 14.15 -10.03
CA LEU A 787 -11.17 14.97 -8.95
C LEU A 787 -11.72 14.62 -7.58
N GLN A 788 -13.04 14.41 -7.47
CA GLN A 788 -13.67 14.01 -6.21
C GLN A 788 -13.14 12.65 -5.73
N ARG A 789 -13.11 11.64 -6.61
CA ARG A 789 -12.57 10.30 -6.30
C ARG A 789 -11.14 10.34 -5.77
N ILE A 790 -10.28 11.18 -6.34
CA ILE A 790 -8.90 11.32 -5.84
C ILE A 790 -8.86 11.98 -4.47
N ASN A 791 -9.56 13.11 -4.28
CA ASN A 791 -9.56 13.81 -3.00
C ASN A 791 -10.19 12.99 -1.85
N GLU A 792 -11.07 12.03 -2.16
CA GLU A 792 -11.69 11.13 -1.19
C GLU A 792 -10.88 9.86 -0.87
N CYS A 793 -9.91 9.45 -1.72
CA CYS A 793 -9.28 8.13 -1.61
C CYS A 793 -7.76 8.08 -1.87
N TYR A 794 -7.20 8.97 -2.68
CA TYR A 794 -5.83 8.84 -3.24
C TYR A 794 -5.02 10.13 -3.03
N THR A 795 -4.89 10.55 -1.77
CA THR A 795 -4.02 11.68 -1.38
C THR A 795 -3.01 11.24 -0.33
N TRP A 796 -1.82 11.85 -0.38
CA TRP A 796 -0.78 11.61 0.61
C TRP A 796 -1.20 11.99 2.04
N LYS A 797 -2.14 12.94 2.21
CA LYS A 797 -2.72 13.27 3.52
C LYS A 797 -3.57 12.14 4.09
N ILE A 798 -4.45 11.54 3.27
CA ILE A 798 -5.24 10.37 3.69
C ILE A 798 -4.31 9.21 4.03
N TYR A 799 -3.30 8.97 3.19
CA TYR A 799 -2.28 7.95 3.44
C TYR A 799 -1.57 8.18 4.79
N ALA A 800 -1.06 9.40 5.03
CA ALA A 800 -0.33 9.75 6.25
C ALA A 800 -1.18 9.56 7.50
N ASN A 801 -2.38 10.14 7.53
CA ASN A 801 -3.30 10.00 8.67
C ASN A 801 -3.62 8.52 8.95
N LYS A 802 -3.92 7.74 7.90
CA LYS A 802 -4.27 6.32 8.00
C LYS A 802 -3.11 5.45 8.53
N VAL A 803 -1.91 5.60 7.99
CA VAL A 803 -0.75 4.77 8.41
C VAL A 803 -0.24 5.15 9.79
N LEU A 804 -0.24 6.44 10.16
CA LEU A 804 0.09 6.84 11.53
C LEU A 804 -0.92 6.26 12.54
N ASN A 805 -2.22 6.28 12.21
CA ASN A 805 -3.26 5.68 13.05
C ASN A 805 -3.12 4.15 13.16
N MET A 806 -2.70 3.47 12.09
CA MET A 806 -2.31 2.06 12.15
C MET A 806 -1.15 1.84 13.13
N GLY A 807 -0.08 2.64 13.05
CA GLY A 807 1.03 2.55 14.00
C GLY A 807 0.57 2.62 15.47
N SER A 808 -0.31 3.57 15.77
CA SER A 808 -0.94 3.72 17.10
C SER A 808 -1.77 2.49 17.51
N ILE A 809 -2.68 2.00 16.66
CA ILE A 809 -3.62 0.92 17.00
C ILE A 809 -2.95 -0.46 17.00
N TYR A 810 -2.07 -0.75 16.03
CA TYR A 810 -1.28 -1.99 16.03
C TYR A 810 -0.24 -2.00 17.15
N GLY A 811 0.29 -0.84 17.56
CA GLY A 811 1.12 -0.71 18.76
C GLY A 811 0.38 -1.15 20.02
N PHE A 812 -0.86 -0.69 20.21
CA PHE A 812 -1.73 -1.13 21.31
C PHE A 812 -2.11 -2.62 21.19
N TRP A 813 -2.55 -3.07 20.02
CA TRP A 813 -2.82 -4.50 19.76
C TRP A 813 -1.63 -5.39 20.12
N ARG A 814 -0.42 -4.99 19.74
CA ARG A 814 0.82 -5.72 20.05
C ARG A 814 1.09 -5.79 21.55
N MET A 815 0.82 -4.72 22.31
CA MET A 815 0.91 -4.72 23.78
C MET A 815 0.01 -5.82 24.38
N LEU A 816 -1.24 -5.93 23.91
CA LEU A 816 -2.22 -6.89 24.44
C LEU A 816 -1.93 -8.36 24.07
N ASN A 817 -1.26 -8.61 22.94
CA ASN A 817 -1.03 -9.95 22.41
C ASN A 817 0.44 -10.42 22.57
N LYS A 818 1.24 -9.73 23.41
CA LYS A 818 2.69 -9.96 23.55
C LYS A 818 3.06 -11.42 23.84
N GLU A 819 2.41 -12.05 24.82
CA GLU A 819 2.72 -13.44 25.19
C GLU A 819 2.37 -14.42 24.06
N GLN A 820 1.25 -14.18 23.38
CA GLN A 820 0.74 -15.03 22.31
C GLN A 820 1.62 -14.99 21.05
N LYS A 821 2.35 -13.89 20.82
CA LYS A 821 3.32 -13.75 19.71
C LYS A 821 4.64 -14.49 19.93
N LEU A 822 5.02 -14.81 21.18
CA LEU A 822 6.35 -15.37 21.49
C LEU A 822 6.69 -16.65 20.71
N ALA A 823 5.73 -17.55 20.51
CA ALA A 823 5.96 -18.79 19.75
C ALA A 823 6.33 -18.48 18.28
N LYS A 824 5.60 -17.54 17.65
CA LYS A 824 5.83 -17.09 16.27
C LYS A 824 7.17 -16.35 16.14
N GLU A 825 7.51 -15.48 17.10
CA GLU A 825 8.81 -14.82 17.15
C GLU A 825 9.97 -15.82 17.24
N ARG A 826 9.87 -16.85 18.10
CA ARG A 826 10.90 -17.90 18.21
C ARG A 826 11.05 -18.74 16.95
N TYR A 827 9.95 -19.06 16.27
CA TYR A 827 9.98 -19.76 14.98
C TYR A 827 10.66 -18.91 13.89
N ILE A 828 10.32 -17.62 13.80
CA ILE A 828 10.99 -16.66 12.90
C ILE A 828 12.49 -16.55 13.22
N HIS A 829 12.85 -16.43 14.50
CA HIS A 829 14.26 -16.40 14.92
C HIS A 829 14.99 -17.68 14.53
N MET A 830 14.40 -18.85 14.74
CA MET A 830 14.99 -20.13 14.33
C MET A 830 15.22 -20.17 12.81
N PHE A 831 14.20 -19.82 12.02
CA PHE A 831 14.27 -19.83 10.56
C PHE A 831 15.29 -18.82 10.01
N TYR A 832 15.36 -17.61 10.58
CA TYR A 832 16.40 -16.63 10.26
C TYR A 832 17.81 -17.16 10.56
N ASN A 833 18.01 -17.71 11.77
CA ASN A 833 19.32 -18.14 12.25
C ASN A 833 19.87 -19.38 11.52
N LEU A 834 18.99 -20.34 11.19
CA LEU A 834 19.39 -21.63 10.62
C LEU A 834 19.25 -21.70 9.10
N GLN A 835 18.30 -20.96 8.50
CA GLN A 835 18.11 -20.92 7.05
C GLN A 835 18.72 -19.66 6.43
N PHE A 836 18.16 -18.47 6.75
CA PHE A 836 18.54 -17.23 6.06
C PHE A 836 20.05 -16.92 6.15
N ARG A 837 20.63 -16.98 7.36
CA ARG A 837 22.07 -16.75 7.56
C ARG A 837 22.96 -17.67 6.72
N ASN A 838 22.55 -18.93 6.53
CA ASN A 838 23.30 -19.92 5.76
C ASN A 838 23.13 -19.76 4.24
N LEU A 839 22.04 -19.13 3.80
CA LEU A 839 21.83 -18.73 2.40
C LEU A 839 22.59 -17.44 2.08
N ALA A 840 22.49 -16.42 2.94
CA ALA A 840 23.17 -15.14 2.77
C ALA A 840 24.70 -15.31 2.68
N LYS A 841 25.32 -16.20 3.46
CA LYS A 841 26.76 -16.53 3.39
C LYS A 841 27.21 -17.15 2.05
N LYS A 842 26.30 -17.70 1.25
CA LYS A 842 26.61 -18.30 -0.06
C LYS A 842 26.52 -17.29 -1.21
N VAL A 843 26.00 -16.09 -0.97
CA VAL A 843 25.96 -15.01 -1.95
C VAL A 843 27.37 -14.40 -2.06
N PRO A 844 27.98 -14.32 -3.26
CA PRO A 844 29.36 -13.86 -3.41
C PRO A 844 29.58 -12.41 -2.96
N ILE A 845 30.70 -12.16 -2.27
CA ILE A 845 31.16 -10.83 -1.88
C ILE A 845 32.29 -10.38 -2.83
N PRO A 846 32.18 -9.23 -3.52
CA PRO A 846 33.21 -8.77 -4.44
C PRO A 846 34.57 -8.54 -3.76
N GLY A 847 35.59 -9.29 -4.18
CA GLY A 847 36.97 -9.18 -3.68
C GLY A 847 37.33 -10.18 -2.57
N GLU A 848 36.39 -11.01 -2.12
CA GLU A 848 36.65 -12.13 -1.21
C GLU A 848 36.66 -13.45 -1.99
N ALA A 849 37.50 -14.41 -1.59
CA ALA A 849 37.47 -15.75 -2.17
C ALA A 849 36.25 -16.53 -1.65
N PRO A 850 35.59 -17.37 -2.47
CA PRO A 850 34.43 -18.14 -2.01
C PRO A 850 34.83 -19.04 -0.84
N GLN A 851 34.13 -18.90 0.30
CA GLN A 851 34.44 -19.66 1.52
C GLN A 851 34.13 -21.16 1.32
N ASP A 852 35.15 -22.01 1.51
CA ASP A 852 35.00 -23.46 1.46
C ASP A 852 34.25 -23.97 2.71
N PRO A 853 33.08 -24.63 2.55
CA PRO A 853 32.27 -25.08 3.68
C PRO A 853 32.94 -26.15 4.57
N THR A 854 34.08 -26.71 4.16
CA THR A 854 34.84 -27.69 4.97
C THR A 854 35.62 -27.06 6.13
N GLN A 855 35.83 -25.74 6.16
CA GLN A 855 36.55 -25.04 7.23
C GLN A 855 35.65 -24.48 8.34
N MET A 856 34.67 -25.26 8.83
CA MET A 856 33.95 -24.91 10.06
C MET A 856 34.65 -25.48 11.31
N PRO A 857 34.94 -24.67 12.35
CA PRO A 857 35.31 -25.21 13.66
C PRO A 857 34.12 -26.00 14.21
N LYS A 858 34.34 -27.28 14.55
CA LYS A 858 33.30 -28.17 15.08
C LYS A 858 32.63 -27.55 16.32
N PRO A 859 31.29 -27.65 16.45
CA PRO A 859 30.61 -27.25 17.68
C PRO A 859 31.20 -28.01 18.88
N VAL A 860 31.62 -27.28 19.91
CA VAL A 860 32.02 -27.89 21.18
C VAL A 860 30.75 -28.34 21.90
N ILE A 861 30.33 -29.57 21.65
CA ILE A 861 29.27 -30.23 22.41
C ILE A 861 29.81 -30.49 23.81
N GLN A 862 29.53 -29.59 24.75
CA GLN A 862 29.64 -29.92 26.17
C GLN A 862 28.58 -30.98 26.49
N SER A 863 29.04 -32.17 26.87
CA SER A 863 28.15 -33.26 27.24
C SER A 863 27.32 -32.90 28.47
N LEU A 864 26.00 -32.99 28.32
CA LEU A 864 25.04 -32.86 29.42
C LEU A 864 25.35 -33.90 30.50
N ARG A 865 25.89 -33.46 31.64
CA ARG A 865 25.97 -34.29 32.84
C ARG A 865 24.60 -34.36 33.50
N THR A 866 24.17 -35.58 33.79
CA THR A 866 22.95 -35.87 34.55
C THR A 866 23.00 -35.30 35.97
N PRO A 867 21.85 -34.94 36.56
CA PRO A 867 21.81 -34.30 37.87
C PRO A 867 21.92 -35.32 39.01
N GLU A 868 23.03 -35.32 39.74
CA GLU A 868 23.14 -35.97 41.05
C GLU A 868 22.82 -35.02 42.22
N LYS A 869 22.46 -35.64 43.36
CA LYS A 869 21.69 -35.03 44.46
C LYS A 869 22.48 -33.98 45.24
N ALA A 870 21.74 -32.99 45.76
CA ALA A 870 22.27 -31.93 46.60
C ALA A 870 22.81 -32.43 47.96
N GLY A 871 23.96 -31.89 48.37
CA GLY A 871 24.59 -32.00 49.69
C GLY A 871 25.17 -30.64 50.12
N PRO A 872 25.36 -30.37 51.42
CA PRO A 872 25.19 -29.01 51.94
C PRO A 872 26.38 -28.05 51.74
N ARG A 873 26.03 -26.76 51.61
CA ARG A 873 26.93 -25.60 51.56
C ARG A 873 27.95 -25.59 52.71
N LYS A 874 29.20 -25.25 52.37
CA LYS A 874 30.18 -24.65 53.29
C LYS A 874 30.55 -23.24 52.80
N VAL A 875 30.54 -22.31 53.75
CA VAL A 875 31.09 -20.94 53.71
C VAL A 875 32.47 -21.05 54.40
N PRO A 876 33.59 -20.41 53.95
CA PRO A 876 33.81 -18.99 54.27
C PRO A 876 34.86 -18.15 53.47
N ALA A 877 34.99 -16.89 53.91
CA ALA A 877 36.22 -16.08 54.05
C ALA A 877 36.80 -15.20 52.91
N THR A 878 36.42 -13.92 52.96
CA THR A 878 37.28 -12.70 52.90
C THR A 878 38.79 -12.79 52.67
N SER A 879 39.34 -11.89 51.85
CA SER A 879 40.44 -10.98 52.28
C SER A 879 40.55 -9.70 51.41
N LYS A 880 41.43 -8.76 51.79
CA LYS A 880 41.50 -7.34 51.38
C LYS A 880 42.52 -7.07 50.26
N ALA A 881 42.31 -6.00 49.48
CA ALA A 881 43.37 -5.14 48.91
C ALA A 881 42.83 -3.72 48.62
N ALA A 882 43.70 -2.70 48.51
CA ALA A 882 43.32 -1.29 48.64
C ALA A 882 43.68 -0.36 47.45
N ALA A 883 42.87 0.69 47.32
CA ALA A 883 43.08 2.03 46.74
C ALA A 883 44.27 2.34 45.80
N ARG A 884 43.95 3.00 44.67
CA ARG A 884 44.65 4.19 44.14
C ARG A 884 43.69 5.02 43.25
N LEU A 885 43.64 6.35 43.45
CA LEU A 885 42.91 7.29 42.60
C LEU A 885 43.75 7.74 41.39
N PRO A 886 43.10 8.11 40.27
CA PRO A 886 43.58 9.14 39.34
C PRO A 886 42.97 10.52 39.65
N GLN A 887 43.70 11.59 39.35
CA GLN A 887 43.36 12.98 39.69
C GLN A 887 42.50 13.66 38.62
N LEU A 888 41.75 14.71 39.04
CA LEU A 888 41.12 15.66 38.13
C LEU A 888 42.17 16.50 37.38
N ILE A 889 41.87 16.86 36.13
CA ILE A 889 42.57 17.93 35.39
C ILE A 889 41.51 18.97 34.98
N ALA A 890 41.77 20.24 35.28
CA ALA A 890 40.89 21.37 34.99
C ALA A 890 41.22 22.01 33.62
N PRO A 891 40.26 22.70 32.97
CA PRO A 891 40.50 23.43 31.73
C PRO A 891 41.23 24.77 31.97
N PRO A 892 42.00 25.29 31.00
CA PRO A 892 42.71 26.56 31.10
C PRO A 892 41.81 27.80 30.83
N PRO A 893 42.20 29.00 31.33
CA PRO A 893 41.42 30.24 31.26
C PRO A 893 41.59 31.02 29.93
N PRO A 894 40.74 32.04 29.66
CA PRO A 894 40.73 32.76 28.38
C PRO A 894 41.83 33.81 28.27
N LYS A 895 42.14 34.22 27.02
CA LYS A 895 42.94 35.41 26.72
C LYS A 895 42.06 36.56 26.24
N THR A 896 42.33 37.75 26.77
CA THR A 896 41.91 39.03 26.20
C THR A 896 42.87 39.45 25.08
N ASP A 897 42.41 40.24 24.11
CA ASP A 897 42.78 41.67 24.06
C ASP A 897 42.06 42.41 22.92
N ASP A 898 41.94 43.71 23.13
CA ASP A 898 41.35 44.73 22.25
C ASP A 898 42.04 44.85 20.88
N HIS A 899 41.30 45.27 19.84
CA HIS A 899 41.42 46.66 19.39
C HIS A 899 40.31 47.15 18.44
N ARG A 900 39.83 48.35 18.79
CA ARG A 900 38.85 49.21 18.09
C ARG A 900 39.23 49.56 16.64
N THR A 901 38.19 49.87 15.84
CA THR A 901 37.93 51.12 15.05
C THR A 901 37.28 50.80 13.71
N SER A 902 36.42 51.63 13.09
CA SER A 902 35.56 52.75 13.54
C SER A 902 34.72 53.24 12.35
N ARG A 903 33.68 54.07 12.61
CA ARG A 903 32.91 54.92 11.66
C ARG A 903 31.83 54.21 10.83
N ASP A 904 30.56 54.58 11.03
CA ASP A 904 29.80 55.72 10.46
C ASP A 904 29.13 55.25 9.14
N ASP A 905 27.89 55.62 8.78
CA ASP A 905 27.18 56.86 9.09
C ASP A 905 25.63 56.72 8.92
N LYS A 906 24.88 57.54 9.68
CA LYS A 906 23.53 58.15 9.43
C LYS A 906 22.36 57.40 8.74
N GLY A 907 21.14 57.71 9.22
CA GLY A 907 19.92 57.78 8.37
C GLY A 907 18.60 57.33 9.00
N VAL A 908 18.16 57.94 10.12
CA VAL A 908 17.04 58.91 10.14
C VAL A 908 15.61 58.30 9.96
N SER A 909 14.89 58.37 11.08
CA SER A 909 13.44 58.32 11.34
C SER A 909 12.42 58.52 10.20
N GLN A 910 11.21 57.94 10.36
CA GLN A 910 10.08 58.75 10.85
C GLN A 910 8.96 57.93 11.51
N ILE A 911 8.31 58.56 12.48
CA ILE A 911 7.07 58.15 13.15
C ILE A 911 5.92 58.91 12.50
N MET A 912 4.78 58.27 12.26
CA MET A 912 3.49 58.95 12.38
C MET A 912 2.37 57.96 12.73
N ALA A 913 1.68 58.26 13.82
CA ALA A 913 0.31 57.81 14.07
C ALA A 913 -0.62 59.01 13.85
N VAL A 914 -1.92 58.76 13.66
CA VAL A 914 -3.08 59.49 14.26
C VAL A 914 -4.39 59.29 13.45
N SER A 915 -5.36 58.67 14.12
CA SER A 915 -6.83 58.87 14.15
C SER A 915 -7.75 58.81 12.89
N ASP A 916 -8.75 57.93 13.05
CA ASP A 916 -10.20 58.22 13.10
C ASP A 916 -11.14 58.27 11.88
N GLU A 917 -12.18 57.44 12.04
CA GLU A 917 -13.63 57.63 11.81
C GLU A 917 -14.18 58.12 10.47
N SER A 918 -14.96 57.23 9.82
CA SER A 918 -16.41 57.44 9.66
C SER A 918 -17.12 56.15 9.23
N GLY A 919 -18.26 55.84 9.85
CA GLY A 919 -19.09 54.68 9.51
C GLY A 919 -20.27 55.04 8.59
N GLY A 920 -20.87 54.05 7.92
CA GLY A 920 -22.03 54.32 7.05
C GLY A 920 -22.57 53.13 6.24
N VAL A 921 -23.34 52.26 6.89
CA VAL A 921 -24.50 51.48 6.38
C VAL A 921 -24.56 51.11 4.87
N CYS A 922 -24.50 49.80 4.58
CA CYS A 922 -25.33 49.22 3.49
C CYS A 922 -25.63 47.73 3.72
N PHE A 923 -26.73 47.44 4.43
CA PHE A 923 -27.28 46.08 4.58
C PHE A 923 -28.49 45.93 3.65
N GLY A 924 -28.62 44.79 2.96
CA GLY A 924 -29.87 44.41 2.27
C GLY A 924 -29.78 44.31 0.75
N LEU A 925 -29.26 43.18 0.24
CA LEU A 925 -29.64 42.65 -1.09
C LEU A 925 -29.44 41.14 -1.24
N ARG A 926 -28.49 40.53 -0.50
CA ARG A 926 -28.20 39.08 -0.55
C ARG A 926 -29.29 38.15 0.02
N TRP A 927 -30.16 38.63 0.91
CA TRP A 927 -31.18 37.77 1.53
C TRP A 927 -32.45 37.57 0.68
N VAL A 928 -32.81 38.53 -0.17
CA VAL A 928 -34.02 38.46 -1.01
C VAL A 928 -33.87 37.40 -2.11
N VAL A 929 -32.68 37.29 -2.72
CA VAL A 929 -32.40 36.32 -3.79
C VAL A 929 -32.53 34.87 -3.28
N SER A 930 -32.04 34.57 -2.08
CA SER A 930 -32.12 33.21 -1.50
C SER A 930 -33.56 32.77 -1.22
N MET A 931 -34.46 33.68 -0.79
CA MET A 931 -35.86 33.30 -0.54
C MET A 931 -36.64 33.04 -1.83
N ILE A 932 -36.36 33.77 -2.92
CA ILE A 932 -37.02 33.56 -4.22
C ILE A 932 -36.63 32.20 -4.82
N VAL A 933 -35.35 31.81 -4.72
CA VAL A 933 -34.88 30.48 -5.16
C VAL A 933 -35.51 29.37 -4.31
N PHE A 934 -35.64 29.55 -3.00
CA PHE A 934 -36.25 28.56 -2.11
C PHE A 934 -37.75 28.38 -2.38
N ALA A 935 -38.47 29.46 -2.69
CA ALA A 935 -39.88 29.41 -3.08
C ALA A 935 -40.10 28.65 -4.40
N PHE A 936 -39.24 28.85 -5.40
CA PHE A 936 -39.29 28.10 -6.66
C PHE A 936 -39.03 26.60 -6.47
N ILE A 937 -38.07 26.23 -5.61
CA ILE A 937 -37.78 24.83 -5.30
C ILE A 937 -38.97 24.16 -4.60
N ILE A 938 -39.59 24.81 -3.61
CA ILE A 938 -40.77 24.27 -2.92
C ILE A 938 -41.95 24.11 -3.88
N HIS A 939 -42.20 25.08 -4.77
CA HIS A 939 -43.27 24.99 -5.76
C HIS A 939 -43.04 23.85 -6.76
N TYR A 940 -41.80 23.70 -7.26
CA TYR A 940 -41.42 22.62 -8.19
C TYR A 940 -41.56 21.21 -7.58
N PHE A 941 -41.23 21.04 -6.29
CA PHE A 941 -41.46 19.77 -5.60
C PHE A 941 -42.94 19.54 -5.26
N SER A 942 -43.71 20.60 -4.99
CA SER A 942 -45.15 20.50 -4.72
C SER A 942 -45.96 20.03 -5.93
N GLU A 943 -45.64 20.49 -7.15
CA GLU A 943 -46.37 20.05 -8.37
C GLU A 943 -45.99 18.65 -8.87
N ASN A 944 -44.81 18.14 -8.49
CA ASN A 944 -44.33 16.84 -8.95
C ASN A 944 -44.61 15.67 -7.99
N LEU A 945 -45.04 15.92 -6.75
CA LEU A 945 -45.35 14.84 -5.80
C LEU A 945 -46.60 14.02 -6.21
N ASP A 946 -47.61 14.66 -6.78
CA ASP A 946 -48.85 13.98 -7.22
C ASP A 946 -48.65 13.01 -8.40
N ARG A 947 -47.52 13.13 -9.13
CA ARG A 947 -47.16 12.22 -10.23
C ARG A 947 -46.40 10.97 -9.77
N LEU A 948 -45.98 10.89 -8.51
CA LEU A 948 -45.19 9.77 -7.97
C LEU A 948 -46.01 8.66 -7.32
N PHE A 949 -47.32 8.88 -7.09
CA PHE A 949 -48.23 7.89 -6.48
C PHE A 949 -49.29 7.31 -7.44
N THR A 950 -49.20 7.60 -8.73
CA THR A 950 -50.05 6.99 -9.76
C THR A 950 -49.22 6.28 -10.83
N TRP A 951 -48.79 5.05 -10.53
CA TRP A 951 -48.69 3.92 -11.46
C TRP A 951 -48.41 2.66 -10.63
N GLY A 952 -49.23 1.63 -10.78
CA GLY A 952 -49.11 0.38 -10.04
C GLY A 952 -49.53 -0.83 -10.88
N HIS A 953 -49.50 -2.00 -10.22
CA HIS A 953 -49.61 -3.38 -10.73
C HIS A 953 -48.27 -4.10 -10.98
#